data_AF-A0A3B8QXZ1-F1
#
_entry.id   AF-A0A3B8QXZ1-F1
#
_cell.length_a   1.000
_cell.length_b   1.000
_cell.length_c   1.000
_cell.angle_alpha   90.00
_cell.angle_beta   90.00
_cell.angle_gamma   90.00
#
_symmetry.space_group_name_H-M   'P 1'
#
loop_
_entity.id
_entity.type
_entity.pdbx_description
1 polymer ?
#
loop_
_entity_poly.entity_id
_entity_poly.type
_entity_poly.pdbx_seq_one_letter_code
_entity_poly.pdbx_strand_id
1 'polypeptide(L)'
;MIIQPEGIAKLSFATPSTKNCMIMNNRLSPISAYNIQVYAYNESETSENDFAQNLCYDDRHDFLTDESFRGIAIKLGLRNQGFFKGVRRMVSVSIVDLSARVPLATQEIKVNISQTEYARDIFTYFPMDTDKGALFRTYRIMVCDETARRMICETVFHLFDGRSLRHPAQWYKASTGGLRLSWMSDLYKTLDTDDDCTYYVKFTLSQHITSVPPAILPELELRLYRPDGQVNIQFKEPVYIDQGNGCDKDLCVEFPFSTSEGNNGVHYAELLCMEYAIAGFAFDTRHPSVPGSWPDYLLVPMDEVNLDEARERLEVFLHPEKSKISPTVREEDNLDSLIDDFINSERDKIKDDNSYSADSDKEPGILPEKKSEEENDDEQSFSSSLDNLTGLKAVKEKLTIYERVVRFNRLRADNGLPVAPAPLHAMFLGSPGTGKTTVAKIMGKMLHSLGVLSKGHVVVRERATLLGQFYNSEAEKTIAALEEARGGILFIDEAYQLYQPEDPRDPGKFVIETLLTALADDSQRDWMLIMAGYTDEMLRLFKMNPGFRSRIPDCNIYQFDDFSETELMQIAENYLTRSNYVLTPEAHAALSDRLKSDFDRRDRSFGNARHVMNMIQTEILPAMAVRVMDRGLCDEISLTEILPADIPAPVVKKESVRMRVGFAI
;
A
#
# COMPACT_ATOMS: atom_id res chain seq x y z
N MET A 1 63.52 -33.35 12.20
CA MET A 1 62.20 -33.87 12.63
C MET A 1 61.41 -32.65 13.10
N ILE A 2 60.73 -31.98 12.18
CA ILE A 2 59.87 -30.83 12.46
C ILE A 2 58.46 -31.35 12.23
N ILE A 3 57.71 -31.56 13.31
CA ILE A 3 56.32 -32.00 13.27
C ILE A 3 55.55 -30.99 14.12
N GLN A 4 54.75 -30.15 13.47
CA GLN A 4 53.73 -29.32 14.10
C GLN A 4 52.50 -30.20 14.39
N PRO A 5 51.79 -30.01 15.52
CA PRO A 5 50.52 -30.67 15.76
C PRO A 5 49.36 -29.88 15.14
N GLU A 6 48.54 -30.60 14.40
CA GLU A 6 47.21 -30.24 13.92
C GLU A 6 46.24 -30.00 15.10
N GLY A 7 45.20 -29.18 14.88
CA GLY A 7 43.97 -29.28 15.65
C GLY A 7 43.30 -27.96 16.00
N ILE A 8 42.07 -27.80 15.49
CA ILE A 8 41.04 -26.80 15.85
C ILE A 8 41.09 -25.52 14.99
N ALA A 9 40.72 -25.66 13.72
CA ALA A 9 40.18 -24.54 12.94
C ALA A 9 38.71 -24.33 13.33
N LYS A 10 38.43 -23.12 13.82
CA LYS A 10 37.11 -22.61 14.18
C LYS A 10 36.12 -22.78 13.01
N LEU A 11 35.00 -23.44 13.25
CA LEU A 11 33.80 -23.32 12.41
C LEU A 11 33.30 -21.87 12.48
N SER A 12 33.69 -21.06 11.50
CA SER A 12 33.02 -19.80 11.20
C SER A 12 31.71 -20.13 10.47
N PHE A 13 30.58 -19.91 11.14
CA PHE A 13 29.28 -19.89 10.49
C PHE A 13 29.25 -18.70 9.52
N ALA A 14 29.47 -18.98 8.24
CA ALA A 14 29.22 -18.03 7.17
C ALA A 14 27.72 -18.01 6.87
N THR A 15 27.14 -16.81 6.88
CA THR A 15 25.79 -16.49 6.41
C THR A 15 25.59 -16.96 4.95
N PRO A 16 24.45 -17.59 4.60
CA PRO A 16 24.21 -18.08 3.25
C PRO A 16 23.68 -16.93 2.37
N SER A 17 24.57 -16.17 1.71
CA SER A 17 24.16 -15.07 0.82
C SER A 17 24.95 -15.04 -0.49
N THR A 18 24.95 -16.14 -1.24
CA THR A 18 25.45 -16.14 -2.61
C THR A 18 24.51 -16.94 -3.50
N LYS A 19 23.51 -16.27 -4.10
CA LYS A 19 22.68 -16.80 -5.20
C LYS A 19 23.43 -16.85 -6.53
N ASN A 20 24.63 -16.25 -6.62
CA ASN A 20 25.49 -16.36 -7.80
C ASN A 20 25.88 -17.81 -8.05
N CYS A 21 25.62 -18.28 -9.28
CA CYS A 21 26.08 -19.58 -9.76
C CYS A 21 27.58 -19.73 -9.50
N MET A 22 27.95 -20.65 -8.60
CA MET A 22 29.36 -20.92 -8.31
C MET A 22 29.89 -21.86 -9.38
N ILE A 23 30.33 -21.27 -10.50
CA ILE A 23 30.98 -22.00 -11.58
C ILE A 23 32.39 -22.36 -11.14
N MET A 24 32.61 -23.62 -10.77
CA MET A 24 33.94 -24.07 -10.40
C MET A 24 34.78 -24.28 -11.66
N ASN A 25 35.75 -23.40 -11.87
CA ASN A 25 36.74 -23.54 -12.94
C ASN A 25 37.74 -24.64 -12.56
N ASN A 26 37.34 -25.89 -12.76
CA ASN A 26 38.07 -27.04 -12.26
C ASN A 26 38.90 -27.66 -13.38
N ARG A 27 40.22 -27.46 -13.37
CA ARG A 27 41.21 -28.04 -14.33
C ARG A 27 41.22 -29.59 -14.37
N LEU A 28 40.33 -30.27 -13.67
CA LEU A 28 40.32 -31.72 -13.44
C LEU A 28 39.07 -32.43 -14.02
N SER A 29 38.00 -31.71 -14.38
CA SER A 29 36.92 -32.27 -15.21
C SER A 29 37.05 -31.72 -16.64
N PRO A 30 36.87 -32.54 -17.69
CA PRO A 30 36.92 -32.06 -19.06
C PRO A 30 35.69 -31.22 -19.47
N ILE A 31 34.71 -31.07 -18.57
CA ILE A 31 33.52 -30.24 -18.75
C ILE A 31 33.40 -29.22 -17.61
N SER A 32 32.94 -28.02 -17.95
CA SER A 32 32.59 -26.97 -17.01
C SER A 32 31.25 -26.35 -17.39
N ALA A 33 30.40 -26.03 -16.43
CA ALA A 33 29.19 -25.27 -16.69
C ALA A 33 29.54 -23.81 -16.99
N TYR A 34 28.84 -23.19 -17.94
CA TYR A 34 28.93 -21.75 -18.20
C TYR A 34 27.64 -21.00 -17.87
N ASN A 35 26.50 -21.70 -17.85
CA ASN A 35 25.21 -21.14 -17.48
C ASN A 35 24.31 -22.20 -16.84
N ILE A 36 23.48 -21.79 -15.89
CA ILE A 36 22.38 -22.57 -15.34
C ILE A 36 21.18 -21.65 -15.18
N GLN A 37 20.12 -21.93 -15.91
CA GLN A 37 18.89 -21.13 -15.89
C GLN A 37 17.75 -22.02 -15.42
N VAL A 38 16.84 -21.41 -14.66
CA VAL A 38 15.73 -22.10 -14.00
C VAL A 38 14.44 -21.47 -14.51
N TYR A 39 13.40 -22.29 -14.72
CA TYR A 39 12.09 -21.83 -15.13
C TYR A 39 11.00 -22.59 -14.39
N ALA A 40 10.08 -21.87 -13.75
CA ALA A 40 8.88 -22.46 -13.14
C ALA A 40 7.78 -22.64 -14.20
N TYR A 41 7.41 -23.89 -14.49
CA TYR A 41 6.43 -24.21 -15.54
C TYR A 41 5.05 -24.59 -14.98
N ASN A 42 4.03 -24.29 -15.77
CA ASN A 42 2.62 -24.52 -15.47
C ASN A 42 2.01 -25.67 -16.27
N GLU A 43 0.84 -26.15 -15.87
CA GLU A 43 0.13 -27.27 -16.53
C GLU A 43 -0.10 -27.04 -18.03
N SER A 44 -0.41 -25.80 -18.44
CA SER A 44 -0.65 -25.42 -19.83
C SER A 44 0.56 -25.59 -20.74
N GLU A 45 1.78 -25.63 -20.19
CA GLU A 45 3.03 -25.66 -20.95
C GLU A 45 3.53 -27.10 -21.19
N THR A 46 2.88 -28.12 -20.61
CA THR A 46 3.35 -29.53 -20.63
C THR A 46 2.90 -30.35 -21.84
N SER A 47 2.28 -29.72 -22.85
CA SER A 47 1.59 -30.42 -23.95
C SER A 47 2.51 -31.01 -25.03
N GLU A 48 3.81 -30.69 -25.03
CA GLU A 48 4.77 -31.12 -26.05
C GLU A 48 5.90 -31.98 -25.48
N ASN A 49 6.38 -32.97 -26.24
CA ASN A 49 7.48 -33.85 -25.79
C ASN A 49 8.81 -33.12 -25.52
N ASP A 50 9.03 -31.96 -26.15
CA ASP A 50 10.22 -31.11 -26.01
C ASP A 50 9.91 -29.76 -25.35
N PHE A 51 8.82 -29.66 -24.60
CA PHE A 51 8.38 -28.38 -24.01
C PHE A 51 9.50 -27.66 -23.26
N ALA A 52 10.34 -28.39 -22.52
CA ALA A 52 11.44 -27.83 -21.76
C ALA A 52 12.49 -27.11 -22.62
N GLN A 53 12.60 -27.41 -23.92
CA GLN A 53 13.49 -26.70 -24.83
C GLN A 53 12.88 -25.38 -25.33
N ASN A 54 11.55 -25.31 -25.37
CA ASN A 54 10.78 -24.19 -25.91
C ASN A 54 10.43 -23.11 -24.85
N LEU A 55 10.83 -23.31 -23.59
CA LEU A 55 10.59 -22.35 -22.51
C LEU A 55 11.52 -21.13 -22.63
N CYS A 56 11.00 -19.97 -22.22
CA CYS A 56 11.75 -18.72 -22.18
C CYS A 56 12.62 -18.64 -20.92
N TYR A 57 13.79 -19.26 -20.94
CA TYR A 57 14.75 -19.18 -19.84
C TYR A 57 15.37 -17.78 -19.74
N ASP A 58 15.41 -17.26 -18.51
CA ASP A 58 16.14 -16.05 -18.14
C ASP A 58 17.01 -16.32 -16.89
N ASP A 59 17.60 -15.27 -16.34
CA ASP A 59 18.56 -15.36 -15.22
C ASP A 59 17.88 -15.18 -13.84
N ARG A 60 16.54 -15.30 -13.75
CA ARG A 60 15.82 -15.22 -12.47
C ARG A 60 16.11 -16.42 -11.59
N HIS A 61 16.21 -16.14 -10.28
CA HIS A 61 16.36 -17.18 -9.26
C HIS A 61 15.14 -17.28 -8.35
N ASP A 62 14.22 -16.33 -8.40
CA ASP A 62 13.09 -16.23 -7.50
C ASP A 62 11.78 -16.34 -8.30
N PHE A 63 10.89 -17.26 -7.92
CA PHE A 63 9.66 -17.56 -8.65
C PHE A 63 8.43 -17.53 -7.74
N LEU A 64 7.30 -17.11 -8.31
CA LEU A 64 5.99 -17.17 -7.67
C LEU A 64 5.30 -18.48 -8.03
N THR A 65 4.69 -19.12 -7.05
CA THR A 65 3.92 -20.37 -7.24
C THR A 65 2.43 -20.10 -7.09
N ASP A 66 1.63 -20.71 -7.98
CA ASP A 66 0.17 -20.61 -8.02
C ASP A 66 -0.47 -22.01 -8.23
N GLU A 67 -1.81 -22.12 -8.32
CA GLU A 67 -2.55 -23.36 -8.59
C GLU A 67 -2.11 -24.10 -9.86
N SER A 68 -1.63 -23.36 -10.86
CA SER A 68 -1.17 -23.94 -12.12
C SER A 68 0.26 -24.49 -12.07
N PHE A 69 1.02 -24.24 -10.99
CA PHE A 69 2.42 -24.63 -10.89
C PHE A 69 2.57 -26.16 -10.85
N ARG A 70 3.46 -26.70 -11.70
CA ARG A 70 3.68 -28.16 -11.81
C ARG A 70 5.12 -28.59 -11.57
N GLY A 71 6.08 -27.66 -11.62
CA GLY A 71 7.47 -27.99 -11.40
C GLY A 71 8.44 -26.99 -12.00
N ILE A 72 9.68 -27.42 -12.11
CA ILE A 72 10.80 -26.58 -12.51
C ILE A 72 11.56 -27.23 -13.66
N ALA A 73 11.79 -26.46 -14.72
CA ALA A 73 12.68 -26.80 -15.80
C ALA A 73 14.03 -26.10 -15.61
N ILE A 74 15.11 -26.78 -16.01
CA ILE A 74 16.48 -26.31 -15.86
C ILE A 74 17.17 -26.44 -17.21
N LYS A 75 17.75 -25.34 -17.66
CA LYS A 75 18.66 -25.29 -18.80
C LYS A 75 20.09 -25.19 -18.28
N LEU A 76 20.90 -26.19 -18.59
CA LEU A 76 22.30 -26.31 -18.17
C LEU A 76 23.21 -26.18 -19.39
N GLY A 77 23.97 -25.10 -19.45
CA GLY A 77 24.99 -24.88 -20.47
C GLY A 77 26.33 -25.48 -20.03
N LEU A 78 26.80 -26.50 -20.75
CA LEU A 78 28.10 -27.14 -20.51
C LEU A 78 29.10 -26.80 -21.61
N ARG A 79 30.35 -26.56 -21.22
CA ARG A 79 31.48 -26.26 -22.10
C ARG A 79 32.54 -27.35 -22.00
N ASN A 80 33.10 -27.72 -23.13
CA ASN A 80 34.22 -28.66 -23.21
C ASN A 80 35.55 -27.92 -23.01
N GLN A 81 36.31 -28.29 -21.96
CA GLN A 81 37.63 -27.75 -21.69
C GLN A 81 38.75 -28.52 -22.42
N GLY A 82 38.47 -29.74 -22.86
CA GLY A 82 39.38 -30.57 -23.64
C GLY A 82 39.37 -30.16 -25.11
N PHE A 83 40.00 -29.04 -25.43
CA PHE A 83 40.19 -28.55 -26.81
C PHE A 83 40.43 -29.72 -27.81
N PHE A 84 39.58 -29.82 -28.84
CA PHE A 84 39.62 -30.81 -29.94
C PHE A 84 39.43 -32.29 -29.57
N LYS A 85 38.96 -32.63 -28.35
CA LYS A 85 38.58 -34.00 -27.96
C LYS A 85 37.11 -34.06 -27.56
N GLY A 86 36.38 -35.03 -28.10
CA GLY A 86 34.99 -35.26 -27.74
C GLY A 86 34.89 -35.79 -26.31
N VAL A 87 33.89 -35.33 -25.57
CA VAL A 87 33.71 -35.67 -24.16
C VAL A 87 32.38 -36.37 -23.95
N ARG A 88 32.43 -37.55 -23.33
CA ARG A 88 31.26 -38.31 -22.87
C ARG A 88 31.29 -38.42 -21.36
N ARG A 89 30.25 -37.89 -20.70
CA ARG A 89 30.14 -37.85 -19.25
C ARG A 89 28.72 -38.11 -18.79
N MET A 90 28.62 -38.71 -17.61
CA MET A 90 27.36 -38.89 -16.89
C MET A 90 27.25 -37.73 -15.90
N VAL A 91 26.26 -36.85 -16.09
CA VAL A 91 26.04 -35.69 -15.23
C VAL A 91 24.76 -35.89 -14.44
N SER A 92 24.81 -35.78 -13.13
CA SER A 92 23.64 -35.79 -12.27
C SER A 92 23.23 -34.36 -11.93
N VAL A 93 21.93 -34.06 -12.05
CA VAL A 93 21.31 -32.82 -11.60
C VAL A 93 20.41 -33.19 -10.44
N SER A 94 20.69 -32.65 -9.26
CA SER A 94 19.93 -32.93 -8.04
C SER A 94 19.37 -31.65 -7.45
N ILE A 95 18.11 -31.71 -6.98
CA ILE A 95 17.46 -30.61 -6.27
C ILE A 95 17.31 -30.98 -4.81
N VAL A 96 17.80 -30.12 -3.93
CA VAL A 96 17.73 -30.27 -2.48
C VAL A 96 16.91 -29.13 -1.91
N ASP A 97 15.86 -29.46 -1.17
CA ASP A 97 15.11 -28.51 -0.37
C ASP A 97 15.96 -28.16 0.87
N LEU A 98 16.48 -26.94 0.93
CA LEU A 98 17.29 -26.46 2.05
C LEU A 98 16.42 -26.11 3.28
N SER A 99 15.17 -25.73 3.04
CA SER A 99 14.20 -25.39 4.10
C SER A 99 13.77 -26.65 4.86
N ALA A 100 13.48 -27.74 4.14
CA ALA A 100 13.14 -29.04 4.72
C ALA A 100 14.35 -29.93 5.00
N ARG A 101 15.53 -29.60 4.44
CA ARG A 101 16.77 -30.42 4.46
C ARG A 101 16.59 -31.81 3.85
N VAL A 102 15.78 -31.92 2.80
CA VAL A 102 15.45 -33.18 2.13
C VAL A 102 15.86 -33.10 0.64
N PRO A 103 16.57 -34.12 0.10
CA PRO A 103 16.77 -34.22 -1.34
C PRO A 103 15.44 -34.57 -2.02
N LEU A 104 14.99 -33.75 -2.97
CA LEU A 104 13.72 -33.95 -3.66
C LEU A 104 13.85 -34.96 -4.80
N ALA A 105 14.81 -34.74 -5.69
CA ALA A 105 14.95 -35.52 -6.90
C ALA A 105 16.36 -35.40 -7.48
N THR A 106 16.80 -36.46 -8.15
CA THR A 106 18.06 -36.51 -8.91
C THR A 106 17.79 -37.12 -10.27
N GLN A 107 18.24 -36.45 -11.34
CA GLN A 107 18.21 -36.99 -12.70
C GLN A 107 19.63 -37.15 -13.24
N GLU A 108 19.90 -38.30 -13.85
CA GLU A 108 21.17 -38.59 -14.50
C GLU A 108 21.04 -38.40 -16.02
N ILE A 109 21.89 -37.54 -16.59
CA ILE A 109 21.84 -37.13 -17.98
C ILE A 109 23.16 -37.47 -18.68
N LYS A 110 23.06 -38.20 -19.80
CA LYS A 110 24.23 -38.58 -20.61
C LYS A 110 24.61 -37.41 -21.50
N VAL A 111 25.75 -36.81 -21.20
CA VAL A 111 26.28 -35.67 -21.96
C VAL A 111 27.30 -36.17 -22.96
N ASN A 112 27.09 -35.82 -24.23
CA ASN A 112 28.02 -36.10 -25.32
C ASN A 112 28.30 -34.80 -26.08
N ILE A 113 29.49 -34.25 -25.90
CA ILE A 113 29.97 -33.06 -26.64
C ILE A 113 30.93 -33.57 -27.72
N SER A 114 30.60 -33.31 -28.98
CA SER A 114 31.39 -33.75 -30.13
C SER A 114 32.74 -33.00 -30.19
N GLN A 115 33.67 -33.49 -31.02
CA GLN A 115 34.97 -32.81 -31.22
C GLN A 115 34.81 -31.44 -31.90
N THR A 116 33.69 -31.22 -32.60
CA THR A 116 33.37 -29.99 -33.33
C THR A 116 32.55 -29.00 -32.49
N GLU A 117 32.01 -29.43 -31.35
CA GLU A 117 31.21 -28.60 -30.45
C GLU A 117 32.05 -28.11 -29.27
N TYR A 118 32.01 -26.81 -29.01
CA TYR A 118 32.67 -26.19 -27.85
C TYR A 118 31.77 -26.15 -26.61
N ALA A 119 30.46 -26.06 -26.82
CA ALA A 119 29.44 -25.96 -25.78
C ALA A 119 28.16 -26.68 -26.20
N ARG A 120 27.37 -27.12 -25.22
CA ARG A 120 26.07 -27.76 -25.44
C ARG A 120 25.13 -27.43 -24.28
N ASP A 121 23.91 -27.06 -24.62
CA ASP A 121 22.82 -26.89 -23.66
C ASP A 121 22.07 -28.20 -23.44
N ILE A 122 21.70 -28.43 -22.18
CA ILE A 122 20.97 -29.60 -21.72
C ILE A 122 19.73 -29.12 -20.98
N PHE A 123 18.61 -29.77 -21.23
CA PHE A 123 17.33 -29.44 -20.61
C PHE A 123 16.88 -30.62 -19.75
N THR A 124 16.42 -30.31 -18.55
CA THR A 124 15.85 -31.27 -17.60
C THR A 124 14.70 -30.60 -16.87
N TYR A 125 13.73 -31.38 -16.40
CA TYR A 125 12.60 -30.84 -15.65
C TYR A 125 12.28 -31.75 -14.47
N PHE A 126 11.79 -31.13 -13.40
CA PHE A 126 11.49 -31.75 -12.13
C PHE A 126 10.06 -31.39 -11.75
N PRO A 127 9.12 -32.36 -11.85
CA PRO A 127 7.79 -32.18 -11.31
C PRO A 127 7.86 -31.93 -9.81
N MET A 128 7.18 -30.90 -9.33
CA MET A 128 7.12 -30.54 -7.92
C MET A 128 5.70 -30.16 -7.54
N ASP A 129 5.25 -30.68 -6.41
CA ASP A 129 4.05 -30.20 -5.74
C ASP A 129 4.45 -29.22 -4.64
N THR A 130 3.81 -28.05 -4.61
CA THR A 130 3.94 -27.12 -3.51
C THR A 130 3.07 -27.56 -2.35
N ASP A 131 3.71 -27.82 -1.20
CA ASP A 131 3.03 -28.13 0.05
C ASP A 131 2.17 -26.93 0.50
N LYS A 132 0.88 -27.19 0.75
CA LYS A 132 -0.09 -26.19 1.22
C LYS A 132 0.26 -25.75 2.65
N GLY A 133 1.13 -24.75 2.80
CA GLY A 133 1.38 -24.11 4.10
C GLY A 133 2.74 -23.43 4.29
N ALA A 134 3.71 -23.61 3.39
CA ALA A 134 5.00 -22.90 3.47
C ALA A 134 4.97 -21.61 2.65
N LEU A 135 5.20 -20.46 3.31
CA LEU A 135 5.20 -19.13 2.65
C LEU A 135 6.32 -18.97 1.63
N PHE A 136 7.47 -19.61 1.87
CA PHE A 136 8.60 -19.63 0.96
C PHE A 136 9.40 -20.92 1.15
N ARG A 137 10.12 -21.34 0.11
CA ARG A 137 11.10 -22.45 0.17
C ARG A 137 12.36 -22.10 -0.61
N THR A 138 13.49 -22.52 -0.06
CA THR A 138 14.81 -22.35 -0.69
C THR A 138 15.29 -23.70 -1.19
N TYR A 139 15.65 -23.75 -2.47
CA TYR A 139 16.14 -24.96 -3.12
C TYR A 139 17.55 -24.74 -3.66
N ARG A 140 18.38 -25.79 -3.59
CA ARG A 140 19.71 -25.81 -4.19
C ARG A 140 19.74 -26.84 -5.29
N ILE A 141 20.15 -26.41 -6.48
CA ILE A 141 20.48 -27.29 -7.59
C ILE A 141 21.96 -27.61 -7.51
N MET A 142 22.31 -28.89 -7.44
CA MET A 142 23.68 -29.36 -7.49
C MET A 142 23.87 -30.18 -8.77
N VAL A 143 24.85 -29.78 -9.57
CA VAL A 143 25.24 -30.49 -10.80
C VAL A 143 26.57 -31.19 -10.56
N CYS A 144 26.61 -32.51 -10.69
CA CYS A 144 27.79 -33.31 -10.46
C CYS A 144 28.17 -34.13 -11.70
N ASP A 145 29.47 -34.21 -11.98
CA ASP A 145 30.04 -35.20 -12.88
C ASP A 145 30.22 -36.51 -12.11
N GLU A 146 29.33 -37.48 -12.34
CA GLU A 146 29.37 -38.80 -11.68
C GLU A 146 30.61 -39.59 -12.10
N THR A 147 31.12 -39.36 -13.31
CA THR A 147 32.31 -40.05 -13.81
C THR A 147 33.56 -39.56 -13.08
N ALA A 148 33.62 -38.26 -12.78
CA ALA A 148 34.70 -37.64 -12.03
C ALA A 148 34.45 -37.60 -10.50
N ARG A 149 33.24 -37.95 -10.04
CA ARG A 149 32.73 -37.79 -8.67
C ARG A 149 32.96 -36.38 -8.11
N ARG A 150 32.64 -35.35 -8.90
CA ARG A 150 32.86 -33.94 -8.51
C ARG A 150 31.69 -33.05 -8.92
N MET A 151 31.45 -32.04 -8.11
CA MET A 151 30.50 -30.97 -8.43
C MET A 151 31.07 -30.07 -9.54
N ILE A 152 30.23 -29.77 -10.53
CA ILE A 152 30.52 -28.88 -11.67
C ILE A 152 30.10 -27.45 -11.31
N CYS A 153 28.84 -27.30 -10.90
CA CYS A 153 28.26 -26.04 -10.47
C CYS A 153 27.10 -26.27 -9.51
N GLU A 154 26.70 -25.18 -8.86
CA GLU A 154 25.50 -25.12 -8.06
C GLU A 154 24.84 -23.76 -8.21
N THR A 155 23.52 -23.75 -8.03
CA THR A 155 22.74 -22.51 -7.92
C THR A 155 21.65 -22.69 -6.86
N VAL A 156 21.16 -21.58 -6.34
CA VAL A 156 20.08 -21.54 -5.34
C VAL A 156 18.93 -20.73 -5.93
N PHE A 157 17.71 -21.26 -5.80
CA PHE A 157 16.51 -20.57 -6.24
C PHE A 157 15.45 -20.61 -5.13
N HIS A 158 14.50 -19.68 -5.18
CA HIS A 158 13.43 -19.54 -4.19
C HIS A 158 12.07 -19.71 -4.85
N LEU A 159 11.18 -20.42 -4.17
CA LEU A 159 9.76 -20.45 -4.50
C LEU A 159 8.99 -19.70 -3.42
N PHE A 160 8.20 -18.73 -3.84
CA PHE A 160 7.30 -17.95 -2.99
C PHE A 160 5.86 -18.38 -3.24
N ASP A 161 5.10 -18.57 -2.16
CA ASP A 161 3.67 -18.92 -2.27
C ASP A 161 2.84 -17.65 -2.54
N GLY A 162 2.35 -17.51 -3.78
CA GLY A 162 1.57 -16.35 -4.20
C GLY A 162 0.18 -16.26 -3.58
N ARG A 163 -0.33 -17.34 -2.98
CA ARG A 163 -1.65 -17.35 -2.32
C ARG A 163 -1.61 -16.80 -0.90
N SER A 164 -0.52 -17.10 -0.21
CA SER A 164 -0.36 -16.79 1.21
C SER A 164 0.37 -15.46 1.44
N LEU A 165 1.21 -15.04 0.49
CA LEU A 165 1.92 -13.76 0.54
C LEU A 165 1.05 -12.62 -0.01
N ARG A 166 1.35 -11.40 0.43
CA ARG A 166 0.75 -10.19 -0.18
C ARG A 166 1.14 -10.10 -1.65
N HIS A 167 0.41 -9.30 -2.42
CA HIS A 167 0.70 -9.06 -3.82
C HIS A 167 2.17 -8.58 -4.02
N PRO A 168 2.95 -9.13 -4.98
CA PRO A 168 4.38 -8.82 -5.12
C PRO A 168 4.70 -7.34 -5.34
N ALA A 169 3.79 -6.59 -5.98
CA ALA A 169 3.93 -5.13 -6.13
C ALA A 169 4.00 -4.37 -4.78
N GLN A 170 3.54 -4.98 -3.70
CA GLN A 170 3.55 -4.41 -2.35
C GLN A 170 4.75 -4.85 -1.52
N TRP A 171 5.65 -5.69 -2.05
CA TRP A 171 6.80 -6.20 -1.29
C TRP A 171 7.87 -5.14 -1.07
N TYR A 172 8.02 -4.25 -2.06
CA TYR A 172 8.95 -3.13 -2.02
C TYR A 172 8.25 -1.85 -2.47
N LYS A 173 8.59 -0.74 -1.81
CA LYS A 173 8.21 0.60 -2.26
C LYS A 173 9.47 1.41 -2.56
N ALA A 174 9.57 1.94 -3.78
CA ALA A 174 10.70 2.79 -4.16
C ALA A 174 10.55 4.20 -3.58
N SER A 175 11.50 4.61 -2.75
CA SER A 175 11.54 5.93 -2.12
C SER A 175 12.21 6.95 -3.02
N THR A 176 13.29 6.56 -3.70
CA THR A 176 14.00 7.42 -4.67
C THR A 176 14.57 6.61 -5.84
N GLY A 177 14.68 7.24 -7.01
CA GLY A 177 15.31 6.68 -8.20
C GLY A 177 16.27 7.68 -8.85
N GLY A 178 17.32 7.22 -9.51
CA GLY A 178 18.23 8.10 -10.22
C GLY A 178 19.39 7.38 -10.88
N LEU A 179 20.22 8.15 -11.57
CA LEU A 179 21.44 7.68 -12.21
C LEU A 179 22.64 7.96 -11.33
N ARG A 180 23.61 7.05 -11.30
CA ARG A 180 24.84 7.19 -10.55
C ARG A 180 26.05 6.89 -11.44
N LEU A 181 27.09 7.71 -11.31
CA LEU A 181 28.39 7.49 -11.94
C LEU A 181 29.15 6.40 -11.19
N SER A 182 29.92 5.57 -11.90
CA SER A 182 30.71 4.50 -11.24
C SER A 182 31.69 5.02 -10.19
N TRP A 183 32.21 6.24 -10.35
CA TRP A 183 33.20 6.88 -9.47
C TRP A 183 32.62 7.93 -8.49
N MET A 184 31.30 8.17 -8.48
CA MET A 184 30.66 9.13 -7.57
C MET A 184 29.47 8.51 -6.82
N SER A 185 29.16 9.06 -5.64
CA SER A 185 28.01 8.66 -4.82
C SER A 185 26.72 9.42 -5.17
N ASP A 186 26.85 10.55 -5.85
CA ASP A 186 25.74 11.46 -6.11
C ASP A 186 24.77 10.90 -7.15
N LEU A 187 23.49 11.18 -6.95
CA LEU A 187 22.41 10.81 -7.87
C LEU A 187 22.13 11.97 -8.84
N TYR A 188 21.81 11.59 -10.07
CA TYR A 188 21.49 12.48 -11.17
C TYR A 188 20.17 12.07 -11.82
N LYS A 189 19.37 13.05 -12.26
CA LYS A 189 18.11 12.81 -12.99
C LYS A 189 18.35 12.53 -14.46
N THR A 190 19.29 13.26 -15.05
CA THR A 190 19.82 13.09 -16.40
C THR A 190 21.33 13.14 -16.33
N LEU A 191 22.02 12.47 -17.25
CA LEU A 191 23.47 12.48 -17.35
C LEU A 191 23.84 12.69 -18.81
N ASP A 192 24.78 13.58 -19.08
CA ASP A 192 25.47 13.57 -20.37
C ASP A 192 26.49 12.42 -20.32
N THR A 193 26.21 11.35 -21.05
CA THR A 193 26.99 10.12 -20.97
C THR A 193 28.05 10.08 -22.07
N ASP A 194 29.27 9.75 -21.69
CA ASP A 194 30.34 9.40 -22.62
C ASP A 194 30.18 7.94 -23.07
N ASP A 195 30.57 7.67 -24.31
CA ASP A 195 30.61 6.31 -24.83
C ASP A 195 31.66 5.46 -24.08
N ASP A 196 31.42 4.15 -24.00
CA ASP A 196 32.28 3.16 -23.31
C ASP A 196 32.41 3.34 -21.78
N CYS A 197 31.65 4.26 -21.17
CA CYS A 197 31.55 4.38 -19.72
C CYS A 197 30.41 3.52 -19.14
N THR A 198 30.60 3.03 -17.90
CA THR A 198 29.56 2.30 -17.16
C THR A 198 28.88 3.22 -16.15
N TYR A 199 27.56 3.33 -16.28
CA TYR A 199 26.66 4.09 -15.44
C TYR A 199 25.74 3.13 -14.67
N TYR A 200 25.09 3.61 -13.62
CA TYR A 200 24.20 2.79 -12.80
C TYR A 200 22.82 3.44 -12.69
N VAL A 201 21.77 2.66 -12.89
CA VAL A 201 20.41 3.01 -12.46
C VAL A 201 20.25 2.55 -11.02
N LYS A 202 19.99 3.47 -10.11
CA LYS A 202 19.88 3.22 -8.67
C LYS A 202 18.46 3.48 -8.19
N PHE A 203 17.90 2.53 -7.45
CA PHE A 203 16.66 2.71 -6.70
C PHE A 203 16.92 2.48 -5.21
N THR A 204 16.43 3.39 -4.38
CA THR A 204 16.37 3.23 -2.92
C THR A 204 14.97 2.75 -2.56
N LEU A 205 14.89 1.69 -1.76
CA LEU A 205 13.70 0.90 -1.52
C LEU A 205 13.45 0.76 -0.01
N SER A 206 12.17 0.70 0.35
CA SER A 206 11.70 0.25 1.65
C SER A 206 11.04 -1.13 1.50
N GLN A 207 11.35 -2.04 2.43
CA GLN A 207 10.82 -3.40 2.45
C GLN A 207 9.53 -3.46 3.25
N HIS A 208 8.47 -4.02 2.66
CA HIS A 208 7.17 -4.20 3.31
C HIS A 208 6.76 -5.68 3.44
N ILE A 209 7.59 -6.61 2.96
CA ILE A 209 7.37 -8.06 3.16
C ILE A 209 7.77 -8.47 4.59
N THR A 210 6.79 -8.55 5.49
CA THR A 210 6.98 -8.92 6.91
C THR A 210 7.01 -10.44 7.15
N SER A 211 6.55 -11.22 6.18
CA SER A 211 6.32 -12.67 6.34
C SER A 211 7.49 -13.54 5.87
N VAL A 212 8.51 -12.94 5.25
CA VAL A 212 9.74 -13.62 4.80
C VAL A 212 10.90 -13.11 5.66
N PRO A 213 11.83 -13.98 6.11
CA PRO A 213 12.97 -13.56 6.90
C PRO A 213 13.81 -12.49 6.19
N PRO A 214 14.33 -11.48 6.90
CA PRO A 214 15.12 -10.38 6.31
C PRO A 214 16.45 -10.83 5.67
N ALA A 215 16.84 -12.09 5.86
CA ALA A 215 18.00 -12.68 5.19
C ALA A 215 17.71 -13.10 3.73
N ILE A 216 16.44 -13.18 3.34
CA ILE A 216 16.02 -13.55 1.99
C ILE A 216 15.31 -12.34 1.40
N LEU A 217 15.99 -11.65 0.51
CA LEU A 217 15.44 -10.52 -0.23
C LEU A 217 15.02 -11.03 -1.61
N PRO A 218 13.71 -10.96 -1.94
CA PRO A 218 13.24 -11.24 -3.28
C PRO A 218 13.97 -10.38 -4.32
N GLU A 219 14.41 -11.02 -5.39
CA GLU A 219 15.09 -10.41 -6.51
C GLU A 219 14.20 -9.40 -7.25
N LEU A 220 14.82 -8.34 -7.77
CA LEU A 220 14.16 -7.29 -8.55
C LEU A 220 14.64 -7.33 -9.99
N GLU A 221 13.73 -7.05 -10.91
CA GLU A 221 13.96 -6.99 -12.34
C GLU A 221 14.01 -5.53 -12.79
N LEU A 222 15.07 -5.12 -13.49
CA LEU A 222 15.09 -3.86 -14.21
C LEU A 222 14.89 -4.13 -15.70
N ARG A 223 13.86 -3.51 -16.28
CA ARG A 223 13.71 -3.36 -17.73
C ARG A 223 14.14 -1.97 -18.13
N LEU A 224 15.27 -1.90 -18.82
CA LEU A 224 15.77 -0.66 -19.40
C LEU A 224 15.41 -0.63 -20.89
N TYR A 225 14.43 0.20 -21.24
CA TYR A 225 14.02 0.46 -22.61
C TYR A 225 14.96 1.49 -23.22
N ARG A 226 15.63 1.08 -24.29
CA ARG A 226 16.61 1.91 -25.00
C ARG A 226 15.98 2.64 -26.19
N PRO A 227 16.60 3.74 -26.66
CA PRO A 227 16.15 4.47 -27.85
C PRO A 227 16.10 3.65 -29.14
N ASP A 228 16.90 2.58 -29.24
CA ASP A 228 16.96 1.66 -30.38
C ASP A 228 15.80 0.64 -30.41
N GLY A 229 14.91 0.70 -29.41
CA GLY A 229 13.80 -0.24 -29.25
C GLY A 229 14.17 -1.55 -28.57
N GLN A 230 15.45 -1.75 -28.19
CA GLN A 230 15.86 -2.92 -27.43
C GLN A 230 15.53 -2.75 -25.94
N VAL A 231 15.20 -3.86 -25.29
CA VAL A 231 14.97 -3.90 -23.84
C VAL A 231 16.10 -4.71 -23.20
N ASN A 232 16.83 -4.06 -22.30
CA ASN A 232 17.84 -4.74 -21.49
C ASN A 232 17.20 -5.14 -20.16
N ILE A 233 17.17 -6.44 -19.90
CA ILE A 233 16.57 -7.03 -18.70
C ILE A 233 17.71 -7.49 -17.78
N GLN A 234 17.67 -7.05 -16.52
CA GLN A 234 18.64 -7.44 -15.51
C GLN A 234 17.95 -7.81 -14.21
N PHE A 235 18.50 -8.79 -13.51
CA PHE A 235 17.99 -9.26 -12.23
C PHE A 235 19.02 -9.02 -11.14
N LYS A 236 18.58 -8.48 -10.00
CA LYS A 236 19.48 -8.20 -8.88
C LYS A 236 18.75 -8.18 -7.55
N GLU A 237 19.41 -8.74 -6.54
CA GLU A 237 18.97 -8.61 -5.16
C GLU A 237 19.28 -7.21 -4.60
N PRO A 238 18.37 -6.62 -3.81
CA PRO A 238 18.65 -5.38 -3.12
C PRO A 238 19.66 -5.60 -1.99
N VAL A 239 20.50 -4.60 -1.74
CA VAL A 239 21.57 -4.62 -0.75
C VAL A 239 21.32 -3.52 0.28
N TYR A 240 21.54 -3.81 1.55
CA TYR A 240 21.47 -2.81 2.61
C TYR A 240 22.65 -1.85 2.53
N ILE A 241 22.36 -0.54 2.51
CA ILE A 241 23.40 0.50 2.60
C ILE A 241 23.51 0.92 4.07
N ASP A 242 24.74 0.91 4.60
CA ASP A 242 25.04 1.51 5.90
C ASP A 242 25.32 3.01 5.72
N GLN A 243 24.39 3.86 6.13
CA GLN A 243 24.57 5.32 6.09
C GLN A 243 25.34 5.87 7.31
N GLY A 244 26.00 5.03 8.11
CA GLY A 244 26.85 5.49 9.23
C GLY A 244 26.09 6.01 10.46
N ASN A 245 24.75 6.11 10.39
CA ASN A 245 23.85 6.31 11.52
C ASN A 245 23.10 5.00 11.76
N GLY A 246 23.59 4.18 12.68
CA GLY A 246 23.24 2.76 12.83
C GLY A 246 21.81 2.40 13.28
N CYS A 247 20.75 2.98 12.72
CA CYS A 247 19.36 2.57 13.01
C CYS A 247 18.40 2.49 11.81
N ASP A 248 18.76 2.91 10.59
CA ASP A 248 17.91 2.64 9.42
C ASP A 248 18.79 2.15 8.25
N LYS A 249 18.53 0.92 7.79
CA LYS A 249 19.23 0.35 6.65
C LYS A 249 18.32 0.43 5.45
N ASP A 250 18.42 1.52 4.70
CA ASP A 250 17.76 1.60 3.40
C ASP A 250 18.26 0.48 2.48
N LEU A 251 17.33 -0.15 1.78
CA LEU A 251 17.65 -1.12 0.74
C LEU A 251 17.94 -0.36 -0.55
N CYS A 252 18.91 -0.83 -1.31
CA CYS A 252 19.26 -0.24 -2.58
C CYS A 252 19.50 -1.32 -3.61
N VAL A 253 19.04 -1.07 -4.83
CA VAL A 253 19.38 -1.89 -6.00
C VAL A 253 20.00 -1.01 -7.07
N GLU A 254 21.12 -1.48 -7.64
CA GLU A 254 21.88 -0.75 -8.66
C GLU A 254 22.13 -1.63 -9.88
N PHE A 255 21.72 -1.17 -11.06
CA PHE A 255 21.86 -1.90 -12.30
C PHE A 255 22.82 -1.19 -13.24
N PRO A 256 23.91 -1.85 -13.68
CA PRO A 256 24.85 -1.26 -14.63
C PRO A 256 24.23 -1.12 -16.03
N PHE A 257 24.50 0.00 -16.69
CA PHE A 257 24.24 0.17 -18.12
C PHE A 257 25.40 0.92 -18.78
N SER A 258 25.55 0.72 -20.08
CA SER A 258 26.52 1.42 -20.91
C SER A 258 25.84 2.06 -22.10
N THR A 259 26.46 3.13 -22.57
CA THR A 259 26.00 4.00 -23.64
C THR A 259 26.95 3.90 -24.84
N SER A 260 26.40 4.07 -26.04
CA SER A 260 27.12 4.08 -27.31
C SER A 260 26.40 5.01 -28.28
N GLU A 261 27.06 5.47 -29.36
CA GLU A 261 26.47 6.41 -30.34
C GLU A 261 25.06 6.00 -30.82
N GLY A 262 24.79 4.70 -30.96
CA GLY A 262 23.50 4.15 -31.39
C GLY A 262 22.42 4.05 -30.30
N ASN A 263 22.81 4.07 -29.02
CA ASN A 263 21.92 3.87 -27.88
C ASN A 263 21.74 5.14 -27.03
N ASN A 264 22.32 6.26 -27.44
CA ASN A 264 22.18 7.53 -26.72
C ASN A 264 20.85 8.22 -27.01
N GLY A 265 20.15 8.70 -25.98
CA GLY A 265 18.85 9.36 -26.07
C GLY A 265 17.97 9.10 -24.85
N VAL A 266 16.66 9.17 -25.04
CA VAL A 266 15.66 8.96 -23.97
C VAL A 266 15.53 7.47 -23.67
N HIS A 267 15.85 7.12 -22.42
CA HIS A 267 15.66 5.80 -21.85
C HIS A 267 14.49 5.80 -20.89
N TYR A 268 13.87 4.64 -20.73
CA TYR A 268 12.89 4.39 -19.67
C TYR A 268 13.35 3.21 -18.81
N ALA A 269 13.53 3.45 -17.51
CA ALA A 269 13.87 2.44 -16.53
C ALA A 269 12.62 2.03 -15.77
N GLU A 270 12.22 0.77 -15.89
CA GLU A 270 11.11 0.17 -15.15
C GLU A 270 11.63 -0.89 -14.21
N LEU A 271 11.32 -0.75 -12.92
CA LEU A 271 11.65 -1.69 -11.87
C LEU A 271 10.43 -2.56 -11.58
N LEU A 272 10.61 -3.89 -11.64
CA LEU A 272 9.59 -4.88 -11.37
C LEU A 272 10.01 -5.77 -10.19
N CYS A 273 9.01 -6.22 -9.43
CA CYS A 273 9.17 -7.30 -8.47
C CYS A 273 8.41 -8.53 -8.98
N MET A 274 9.15 -9.61 -9.22
CA MET A 274 8.69 -10.84 -9.90
C MET A 274 8.22 -10.60 -11.34
N GLU A 275 7.00 -10.10 -11.49
CA GLU A 275 6.35 -9.82 -12.79
C GLU A 275 5.57 -8.50 -12.76
N TYR A 276 5.57 -7.79 -11.63
CA TYR A 276 4.74 -6.62 -11.40
C TYR A 276 5.60 -5.36 -11.32
N ALA A 277 5.27 -4.35 -12.11
CA ALA A 277 5.96 -3.06 -12.09
C ALA A 277 5.70 -2.34 -10.76
N ILE A 278 6.77 -1.91 -10.09
CA ILE A 278 6.74 -1.21 -8.81
C ILE A 278 7.17 0.25 -8.92
N ALA A 279 8.07 0.56 -9.85
CA ALA A 279 8.55 1.91 -10.06
C ALA A 279 9.03 2.12 -11.50
N GLY A 280 8.97 3.34 -12.00
CA GLY A 280 9.56 3.65 -13.29
C GLY A 280 9.86 5.14 -13.48
N PHE A 281 10.94 5.45 -14.19
CA PHE A 281 11.28 6.83 -14.56
C PHE A 281 12.00 6.90 -15.91
N ALA A 282 11.83 8.02 -16.60
CA ALA A 282 12.52 8.33 -17.84
C ALA A 282 13.77 9.18 -17.57
N PHE A 283 14.80 9.01 -18.38
CA PHE A 283 16.00 9.84 -18.33
C PHE A 283 16.61 9.99 -19.73
N ASP A 284 17.26 11.11 -19.98
CA ASP A 284 17.98 11.36 -21.24
C ASP A 284 19.49 11.29 -20.99
N THR A 285 20.19 10.59 -21.88
CA THR A 285 21.64 10.43 -21.87
C THR A 285 22.39 11.45 -22.72
N ARG A 286 21.67 12.34 -23.45
CA ARG A 286 22.21 13.46 -24.24
C ARG A 286 21.97 14.82 -23.60
N HIS A 287 21.21 14.86 -22.52
CA HIS A 287 20.87 16.10 -21.83
C HIS A 287 21.95 16.45 -20.80
N PRO A 288 22.30 17.73 -20.60
CA PRO A 288 23.20 18.15 -19.52
C PRO A 288 22.86 17.50 -18.19
N SER A 289 23.90 17.12 -17.44
CA SER A 289 23.76 16.41 -16.16
C SER A 289 23.02 17.26 -15.13
N VAL A 290 21.83 16.81 -14.71
CA VAL A 290 21.02 17.48 -13.68
C VAL A 290 21.16 16.71 -12.37
N PRO A 291 21.74 17.29 -11.31
CA PRO A 291 21.88 16.62 -10.02
C PRO A 291 20.53 16.44 -9.32
N GLY A 292 20.42 15.36 -8.54
CA GLY A 292 19.25 15.02 -7.72
C GLY A 292 18.66 13.66 -8.06
N SER A 293 17.71 13.21 -7.23
CA SER A 293 16.95 11.98 -7.42
C SER A 293 15.49 12.28 -7.78
N TRP A 294 14.86 11.31 -8.42
CA TRP A 294 13.42 11.24 -8.60
C TRP A 294 12.76 10.80 -7.28
N PRO A 295 11.85 11.60 -6.71
CA PRO A 295 11.09 11.25 -5.51
C PRO A 295 9.98 10.24 -5.81
N ASP A 296 9.50 9.56 -4.77
CA ASP A 296 8.53 8.45 -4.86
C ASP A 296 7.28 8.78 -5.69
N TYR A 297 6.68 9.95 -5.52
CA TYR A 297 5.48 10.38 -6.25
C TYR A 297 5.69 10.55 -7.78
N LEU A 298 6.94 10.60 -8.25
CA LEU A 298 7.28 10.64 -9.68
C LEU A 298 7.74 9.31 -10.25
N LEU A 299 7.94 8.29 -9.40
CA LEU A 299 8.38 6.95 -9.79
C LEU A 299 7.21 6.05 -10.22
N VAL A 300 6.24 6.59 -10.95
CA VAL A 300 5.06 5.84 -11.38
C VAL A 300 5.37 5.02 -12.64
N PRO A 301 5.18 3.68 -12.63
CA PRO A 301 5.35 2.86 -13.82
C PRO A 301 4.32 3.24 -14.91
N MET A 302 4.66 3.05 -16.18
CA MET A 302 3.74 3.28 -17.31
C MET A 302 2.90 2.03 -17.56
N ASP A 303 1.65 2.19 -18.01
CA ASP A 303 0.73 1.08 -18.32
C ASP A 303 1.01 0.45 -19.69
N GLU A 304 1.43 1.24 -20.68
CA GLU A 304 2.03 0.82 -21.94
C GLU A 304 3.33 1.60 -22.15
N VAL A 305 4.46 0.92 -22.29
CA VAL A 305 5.75 1.62 -22.46
C VAL A 305 5.84 2.14 -23.88
N ASN A 306 5.60 3.45 -24.03
CA ASN A 306 5.88 4.20 -25.23
C ASN A 306 7.05 5.16 -24.98
N LEU A 307 8.11 5.05 -25.78
CA LEU A 307 9.28 5.92 -25.68
C LEU A 307 8.93 7.40 -25.97
N ASP A 308 7.91 7.66 -26.78
CA ASP A 308 7.43 9.01 -27.05
C ASP A 308 6.71 9.60 -25.82
N GLU A 309 5.92 8.80 -25.11
CA GLU A 309 5.27 9.21 -23.85
C GLU A 309 6.29 9.42 -22.72
N ALA A 310 7.30 8.55 -22.66
CA ALA A 310 8.43 8.72 -21.74
C ALA A 310 9.20 10.01 -21.99
N ARG A 311 9.36 10.38 -23.27
CA ARG A 311 9.96 11.65 -23.66
C ARG A 311 9.08 12.84 -23.27
N GLU A 312 7.78 12.80 -23.52
CA GLU A 312 6.86 13.87 -23.11
C GLU A 312 6.87 14.07 -21.59
N ARG A 313 6.85 12.98 -20.81
CA ARG A 313 6.94 13.02 -19.35
C ARG A 313 8.26 13.63 -18.86
N LEU A 314 9.36 13.36 -19.55
CA LEU A 314 10.66 13.98 -19.26
C LEU A 314 10.69 15.47 -19.65
N GLU A 315 10.14 15.84 -20.81
CA GLU A 315 10.12 17.23 -21.30
C GLU A 315 9.24 18.14 -20.43
N VAL A 316 8.06 17.67 -20.00
CA VAL A 316 7.19 18.39 -19.04
C VAL A 316 7.93 18.66 -17.73
N PHE A 317 8.80 17.75 -17.31
CA PHE A 317 9.53 17.87 -16.06
C PHE A 317 10.76 18.78 -16.16
N LEU A 318 11.54 18.68 -17.24
CA LEU A 318 12.73 19.53 -17.46
C LEU A 318 12.35 20.98 -17.76
N HIS A 319 11.16 21.21 -18.32
CA HIS A 319 10.69 22.54 -18.73
C HIS A 319 9.23 22.80 -18.30
N PRO A 320 8.97 23.02 -16.99
CA PRO A 320 7.62 23.29 -16.48
C PRO A 320 6.97 24.53 -17.13
N GLU A 321 7.77 25.49 -17.62
CA GLU A 321 7.30 26.73 -18.26
C GLU A 321 6.80 26.55 -19.72
N LYS A 322 7.12 25.44 -20.40
CA LYS A 322 6.76 25.22 -21.82
C LYS A 322 5.50 24.38 -22.02
N SER A 323 4.94 23.80 -20.96
CA SER A 323 3.69 23.05 -21.07
C SER A 323 2.50 24.00 -21.23
N LYS A 324 1.84 23.96 -22.38
CA LYS A 324 0.46 24.46 -22.54
C LYS A 324 -0.50 23.44 -21.94
N ILE A 325 -0.33 23.17 -20.66
CA ILE A 325 -1.28 22.46 -19.80
C ILE A 325 -1.20 23.25 -18.50
N SER A 326 -2.33 23.82 -18.06
CA SER A 326 -2.33 24.67 -16.88
C SER A 326 -1.80 23.89 -15.67
N PRO A 327 -1.09 24.53 -14.74
CA PRO A 327 -0.63 23.88 -13.54
C PRO A 327 -1.86 23.64 -12.64
N THR A 328 -2.45 22.45 -12.73
CA THR A 328 -3.46 21.95 -11.78
C THR A 328 -2.80 20.98 -10.81
N VAL A 329 -1.77 21.45 -10.10
CA VAL A 329 -1.40 20.90 -8.79
C VAL A 329 -0.93 22.07 -7.94
N ARG A 330 -1.89 22.72 -7.27
CA ARG A 330 -1.70 23.51 -6.03
C ARG A 330 -3.04 23.93 -5.41
N GLU A 331 -4.03 23.03 -5.41
CA GLU A 331 -5.32 23.28 -4.76
C GLU A 331 -5.80 22.14 -3.85
N GLU A 332 -5.07 21.05 -3.66
CA GLU A 332 -5.50 20.01 -2.69
C GLU A 332 -5.29 20.44 -1.23
N ASP A 333 -4.28 21.26 -0.92
CA ASP A 333 -4.06 21.77 0.45
C ASP A 333 -4.93 22.98 0.82
N ASN A 334 -5.62 23.59 -0.16
CA ASN A 334 -6.57 24.69 0.08
C ASN A 334 -8.03 24.27 -0.01
N LEU A 335 -8.33 23.09 -0.56
CA LEU A 335 -9.71 22.63 -0.71
C LEU A 335 -10.30 22.20 0.65
N ASP A 336 -9.52 21.55 1.50
CA ASP A 336 -9.97 21.17 2.85
C ASP A 336 -10.24 22.41 3.73
N SER A 337 -9.44 23.47 3.60
CA SER A 337 -9.67 24.74 4.31
C SER A 337 -10.85 25.53 3.73
N LEU A 338 -11.06 25.51 2.41
CA LEU A 338 -12.21 26.14 1.76
C LEU A 338 -13.53 25.39 2.02
N ILE A 339 -13.48 24.06 2.18
CA ILE A 339 -14.62 23.24 2.59
C ILE A 339 -14.96 23.52 4.06
N ASP A 340 -13.97 23.60 4.94
CA ASP A 340 -14.18 23.94 6.35
C ASP A 340 -14.66 25.40 6.55
N ASP A 341 -14.15 26.36 5.76
CA ASP A 341 -14.62 27.75 5.77
C ASP A 341 -16.02 27.90 5.18
N PHE A 342 -16.38 27.11 4.16
CA PHE A 342 -17.74 27.05 3.65
C PHE A 342 -18.71 26.47 4.69
N ILE A 343 -18.32 25.39 5.39
CA ILE A 343 -19.09 24.79 6.49
C ILE A 343 -19.21 25.75 7.70
N ASN A 344 -18.19 26.59 7.94
CA ASN A 344 -18.23 27.60 9.00
C ASN A 344 -19.04 28.85 8.63
N SER A 345 -19.06 29.26 7.35
CA SER A 345 -19.86 30.39 6.86
C SER A 345 -21.37 30.16 6.94
N GLU A 346 -21.79 28.89 6.99
CA GLU A 346 -23.18 28.46 7.21
C GLU A 346 -23.63 28.61 8.68
N ARG A 347 -22.73 28.86 9.65
CA ARG A 347 -23.07 29.04 11.07
C ARG A 347 -23.71 30.40 11.40
N ASP A 348 -23.44 31.44 10.61
CA ASP A 348 -23.91 32.79 10.89
C ASP A 348 -25.33 33.07 10.35
N LYS A 349 -25.85 32.23 9.45
CA LYS A 349 -27.20 32.39 8.89
C LYS A 349 -28.31 31.75 9.71
N ILE A 350 -27.96 30.90 10.68
CA ILE A 350 -28.93 30.19 11.55
C ILE A 350 -29.20 30.97 12.85
N LYS A 351 -28.55 32.11 13.08
CA LYS A 351 -28.69 32.91 14.32
C LYS A 351 -29.70 34.07 14.28
N ASP A 352 -30.35 34.34 13.14
CA ASP A 352 -31.17 35.56 13.00
C ASP A 352 -32.69 35.40 13.21
N ASP A 353 -33.18 34.24 13.66
CA ASP A 353 -34.60 34.07 14.02
C ASP A 353 -34.80 33.80 15.52
N ASN A 354 -34.40 34.77 16.36
CA ASN A 354 -35.05 35.02 17.65
C ASN A 354 -34.64 36.39 18.20
N SER A 355 -35.30 37.45 17.72
CA SER A 355 -35.26 38.76 18.36
C SER A 355 -36.67 39.24 18.69
N TYR A 356 -37.06 39.13 19.97
CA TYR A 356 -38.06 40.01 20.57
C TYR A 356 -37.68 40.34 22.03
N SER A 357 -37.25 41.60 22.18
CA SER A 357 -37.47 42.51 23.31
C SER A 357 -37.25 42.03 24.74
N ALA A 358 -36.15 42.52 25.34
CA ALA A 358 -36.00 42.68 26.78
C ALA A 358 -36.48 44.07 27.21
N ASP A 359 -37.34 44.15 28.24
CA ASP A 359 -37.30 45.29 29.17
C ASP A 359 -37.77 44.90 30.59
N SER A 360 -36.81 45.05 31.51
CA SER A 360 -36.81 45.38 32.95
C SER A 360 -37.91 44.95 33.96
N ASP A 361 -37.37 44.34 35.04
CA ASP A 361 -37.66 44.48 36.49
C ASP A 361 -38.88 43.82 37.17
N LYS A 362 -38.61 42.76 37.97
CA LYS A 362 -38.87 42.69 39.44
C LYS A 362 -38.42 41.38 40.11
N GLU A 363 -38.01 41.53 41.37
CA GLU A 363 -37.44 40.58 42.34
C GLU A 363 -38.47 39.58 42.97
N PRO A 364 -38.09 38.63 43.87
CA PRO A 364 -38.20 37.18 43.69
C PRO A 364 -39.38 36.50 44.42
N GLY A 365 -39.78 35.31 43.96
CA GLY A 365 -40.81 34.46 44.58
C GLY A 365 -40.62 32.96 44.29
N ILE A 366 -40.91 32.12 45.28
CA ILE A 366 -40.52 30.71 45.46
C ILE A 366 -41.43 29.70 44.70
N LEU A 367 -40.81 28.76 43.92
CA LEU A 367 -41.18 27.37 43.46
C LEU A 367 -42.56 27.08 42.80
N PRO A 368 -42.78 25.98 42.01
CA PRO A 368 -41.90 24.92 41.48
C PRO A 368 -42.04 24.56 39.95
N GLU A 369 -41.05 23.82 39.44
CA GLU A 369 -41.05 22.79 38.38
C GLU A 369 -41.77 22.99 37.02
N LYS A 370 -40.95 23.25 35.98
CA LYS A 370 -41.18 22.80 34.59
C LYS A 370 -39.94 22.00 34.15
N LYS A 371 -40.02 20.67 34.12
CA LYS A 371 -38.94 19.78 33.65
C LYS A 371 -39.36 18.83 32.51
N SER A 372 -40.62 18.86 32.06
CA SER A 372 -41.16 17.84 31.16
C SER A 372 -41.26 18.21 29.68
N GLU A 373 -41.08 19.49 29.30
CA GLU A 373 -41.26 19.94 27.90
C GLU A 373 -39.93 19.94 27.11
N GLU A 374 -38.80 20.32 27.71
CA GLU A 374 -37.49 20.36 27.03
C GLU A 374 -36.90 18.95 26.77
N GLU A 375 -37.13 17.99 27.67
CA GLU A 375 -36.58 16.62 27.54
C GLU A 375 -37.16 15.84 26.33
N ASN A 376 -38.41 16.14 25.93
CA ASN A 376 -39.07 15.43 24.82
C ASN A 376 -38.64 15.92 23.42
N ASP A 377 -38.24 17.18 23.30
CA ASP A 377 -37.83 17.78 22.02
C ASP A 377 -36.42 17.31 21.62
N ASP A 378 -35.52 17.18 22.61
CA ASP A 378 -34.16 16.68 22.43
C ASP A 378 -34.13 15.19 22.02
N GLU A 379 -35.02 14.35 22.56
CA GLU A 379 -35.14 12.93 22.17
C GLU A 379 -35.61 12.74 20.72
N GLN A 380 -36.60 13.52 20.30
CA GLN A 380 -37.08 13.49 18.93
C GLN A 380 -36.00 14.00 17.96
N SER A 381 -35.21 15.00 18.36
CA SER A 381 -34.11 15.53 17.55
C SER A 381 -32.99 14.50 17.32
N PHE A 382 -32.63 13.70 18.35
CA PHE A 382 -31.59 12.70 18.26
C PHE A 382 -32.02 11.50 17.41
N SER A 383 -33.18 10.92 17.73
CA SER A 383 -33.74 9.79 16.97
C SER A 383 -33.91 10.13 15.49
N SER A 384 -34.46 11.32 15.18
CA SER A 384 -34.60 11.81 13.80
C SER A 384 -33.24 12.00 13.11
N SER A 385 -32.24 12.55 13.79
CA SER A 385 -30.90 12.73 13.23
C SER A 385 -30.20 11.40 12.93
N LEU A 386 -30.46 10.38 13.75
CA LEU A 386 -29.90 9.04 13.59
C LEU A 386 -30.62 8.25 12.49
N ASP A 387 -31.94 8.39 12.39
CA ASP A 387 -32.76 7.76 11.34
C ASP A 387 -32.44 8.31 9.96
N ASN A 388 -32.11 9.60 9.86
CA ASN A 388 -31.67 10.27 8.63
C ASN A 388 -30.33 9.76 8.06
N LEU A 389 -29.53 9.02 8.84
CA LEU A 389 -28.32 8.40 8.30
C LEU A 389 -28.66 7.15 7.49
N THR A 390 -28.17 7.05 6.27
CA THR A 390 -28.35 5.84 5.45
C THR A 390 -27.61 4.64 6.08
N GLY A 391 -28.26 3.48 6.13
CA GLY A 391 -27.67 2.22 6.58
C GLY A 391 -27.30 2.13 8.07
N LEU A 392 -26.18 1.48 8.39
CA LEU A 392 -25.58 1.39 9.74
C LEU A 392 -26.46 0.77 10.84
N LYS A 393 -27.37 -0.15 10.51
CA LYS A 393 -28.34 -0.74 11.46
C LYS A 393 -27.72 -1.18 12.80
N ALA A 394 -26.62 -1.93 12.75
CA ALA A 394 -25.93 -2.41 13.95
C ALA A 394 -25.39 -1.27 14.83
N VAL A 395 -24.83 -0.22 14.23
CA VAL A 395 -24.35 0.97 14.95
C VAL A 395 -25.52 1.72 15.55
N LYS A 396 -26.62 1.91 14.81
CA LYS A 396 -27.81 2.63 15.28
C LYS A 396 -28.47 1.95 16.48
N GLU A 397 -28.64 0.62 16.42
CA GLU A 397 -29.16 -0.16 17.54
C GLU A 397 -28.28 -0.01 18.77
N LYS A 398 -26.96 -0.13 18.60
CA LYS A 398 -25.99 -0.01 19.68
C LYS A 398 -25.98 1.39 20.30
N LEU A 399 -26.05 2.44 19.48
CA LEU A 399 -26.18 3.83 19.93
C LEU A 399 -27.46 4.08 20.71
N THR A 400 -28.59 3.53 20.24
CA THR A 400 -29.88 3.64 20.93
C THR A 400 -29.84 2.94 22.29
N ILE A 401 -29.19 1.78 22.38
CA ILE A 401 -28.98 1.09 23.66
C ILE A 401 -28.10 1.94 24.58
N TYR A 402 -27.01 2.50 24.06
CA TYR A 402 -26.09 3.34 24.83
C TYR A 402 -26.77 4.61 25.36
N GLU A 403 -27.52 5.30 24.51
CA GLU A 403 -28.35 6.46 24.86
C GLU A 403 -29.29 6.17 26.04
N ARG A 404 -30.05 5.07 25.95
CA ARG A 404 -30.95 4.61 27.03
C ARG A 404 -30.22 4.31 28.34
N VAL A 405 -29.03 3.70 28.27
CA VAL A 405 -28.22 3.41 29.46
C VAL A 405 -27.72 4.69 30.12
N VAL A 406 -27.22 5.64 29.33
CA VAL A 406 -26.79 6.95 29.81
C VAL A 406 -27.95 7.69 30.48
N ARG A 407 -29.11 7.73 29.82
CA ARG A 407 -30.31 8.36 30.36
C ARG A 407 -30.79 7.69 31.65
N PHE A 408 -30.81 6.36 31.71
CA PHE A 408 -31.16 5.62 32.92
C PHE A 408 -30.23 5.96 34.09
N ASN A 409 -28.92 6.07 33.83
CA ASN A 409 -27.94 6.46 34.84
C ASN A 409 -28.13 7.91 35.29
N ARG A 410 -28.47 8.83 34.38
CA ARG A 410 -28.83 10.21 34.74
C ARG A 410 -30.05 10.24 35.66
N LEU A 411 -31.12 9.53 35.32
CA LEU A 411 -32.31 9.43 36.15
C LEU A 411 -32.00 8.87 37.54
N ARG A 412 -31.11 7.88 37.65
CA ARG A 412 -30.65 7.37 38.95
C ARG A 412 -29.91 8.45 39.75
N ALA A 413 -29.01 9.19 39.11
CA ALA A 413 -28.25 10.27 39.74
C ALA A 413 -29.18 11.38 40.25
N ASP A 414 -30.15 11.79 39.43
CA ASP A 414 -31.15 12.81 39.77
C ASP A 414 -32.04 12.38 40.95
N ASN A 415 -32.27 11.07 41.10
CA ASN A 415 -33.00 10.49 42.23
C ASN A 415 -32.10 10.15 43.43
N GLY A 416 -30.82 10.57 43.43
CA GLY A 416 -29.87 10.32 44.52
C GLY A 416 -29.49 8.85 44.71
N LEU A 417 -29.76 7.99 43.72
CA LEU A 417 -29.38 6.58 43.75
C LEU A 417 -27.91 6.42 43.33
N PRO A 418 -27.19 5.42 43.86
CA PRO A 418 -25.83 5.14 43.43
C PRO A 418 -25.83 4.75 41.96
N VAL A 419 -24.92 5.35 41.19
CA VAL A 419 -24.75 5.11 39.74
C VAL A 419 -23.40 4.45 39.55
N ALA A 420 -23.36 3.35 38.80
CA ALA A 420 -22.09 2.73 38.43
C ALA A 420 -21.38 3.61 37.40
N PRO A 421 -20.06 3.81 37.49
CA PRO A 421 -19.31 4.55 36.49
C PRO A 421 -19.45 3.85 35.13
N ALA A 422 -20.12 4.51 34.19
CA ALA A 422 -20.29 3.98 32.85
C ALA A 422 -19.01 4.22 32.04
N PRO A 423 -18.56 3.25 31.24
CA PRO A 423 -17.48 3.47 30.29
C PRO A 423 -17.93 4.51 29.25
N LEU A 424 -17.20 5.62 29.16
CA LEU A 424 -17.53 6.74 28.27
C LEU A 424 -16.81 6.64 26.92
N HIS A 425 -15.55 6.20 26.94
CA HIS A 425 -14.69 6.15 25.75
C HIS A 425 -15.12 5.02 24.80
N ALA A 426 -14.93 5.23 23.50
CA ALA A 426 -15.37 4.30 22.46
C ALA A 426 -14.31 4.07 21.38
N MET A 427 -14.51 3.03 20.59
CA MET A 427 -13.71 2.71 19.43
C MET A 427 -14.60 2.48 18.22
N PHE A 428 -14.27 3.10 17.08
CA PHE A 428 -14.99 2.97 15.82
C PHE A 428 -14.14 2.18 14.83
N LEU A 429 -14.64 1.03 14.40
CA LEU A 429 -13.95 0.12 13.48
C LEU A 429 -14.65 0.12 12.13
N GLY A 430 -13.93 0.32 11.03
CA GLY A 430 -14.50 0.14 9.69
C GLY A 430 -13.78 0.91 8.61
N SER A 431 -14.13 0.64 7.34
CA SER A 431 -13.51 1.24 6.15
C SER A 431 -13.70 2.77 6.09
N PRO A 432 -12.89 3.52 5.33
CA PRO A 432 -13.08 4.94 5.09
C PRO A 432 -14.45 5.23 4.47
N GLY A 433 -15.01 6.39 4.80
CA GLY A 433 -16.29 6.82 4.22
C GLY A 433 -17.53 6.05 4.70
N THR A 434 -17.45 5.27 5.79
CA THR A 434 -18.60 4.58 6.41
C THR A 434 -19.39 5.45 7.41
N GLY A 435 -19.07 6.74 7.53
CA GLY A 435 -19.81 7.69 8.39
C GLY A 435 -19.34 7.79 9.84
N LYS A 436 -18.17 7.24 10.19
CA LYS A 436 -17.56 7.30 11.54
C LYS A 436 -17.58 8.71 12.16
N THR A 437 -17.05 9.71 11.44
CA THR A 437 -16.98 11.11 11.92
C THR A 437 -18.36 11.73 12.07
N THR A 438 -19.30 11.40 11.18
CA THR A 438 -20.69 11.87 11.24
C THR A 438 -21.41 11.33 12.48
N VAL A 439 -21.23 10.04 12.77
CA VAL A 439 -21.78 9.40 13.98
C VAL A 439 -21.15 9.99 15.25
N ALA A 440 -19.85 10.29 15.24
CA ALA A 440 -19.20 10.95 16.37
C ALA A 440 -19.84 12.33 16.67
N LYS A 441 -20.14 13.12 15.63
CA LYS A 441 -20.84 14.42 15.79
C LYS A 441 -22.24 14.26 16.39
N ILE A 442 -22.99 13.26 15.96
CA ILE A 442 -24.33 12.97 16.50
C ILE A 442 -24.23 12.52 17.96
N MET A 443 -23.25 11.67 18.28
CA MET A 443 -22.99 11.21 19.65
C MET A 443 -22.59 12.38 20.58
N GLY A 444 -21.81 13.35 20.09
CA GLY A 444 -21.46 14.54 20.86
C GLY A 444 -22.68 15.37 21.26
N LYS A 445 -23.58 15.63 20.30
CA LYS A 445 -24.86 16.32 20.55
C LYS A 445 -25.74 15.57 21.55
N MET A 446 -25.84 14.25 21.40
CA MET A 446 -26.59 13.38 22.31
C MET A 446 -26.06 13.42 23.74
N LEU A 447 -24.74 13.29 23.92
CA LEU A 447 -24.13 13.32 25.25
C LEU A 447 -24.25 14.70 25.89
N HIS A 448 -24.30 15.77 25.09
CA HIS A 448 -24.56 17.11 25.57
C HIS A 448 -26.00 17.31 26.05
N SER A 449 -27.01 16.91 25.27
CA SER A 449 -28.42 16.98 25.71
C SER A 449 -28.67 16.11 26.94
N LEU A 450 -27.99 14.96 27.03
CA LEU A 450 -28.01 14.09 28.20
C LEU A 450 -27.17 14.60 29.38
N GLY A 451 -26.52 15.76 29.28
CA GLY A 451 -25.79 16.39 30.37
C GLY A 451 -24.53 15.64 30.81
N VAL A 452 -24.04 14.72 29.98
CA VAL A 452 -22.76 14.00 30.21
C VAL A 452 -21.57 14.87 29.79
N LEU A 453 -21.74 15.67 28.74
CA LEU A 453 -20.73 16.58 28.21
C LEU A 453 -21.22 18.03 28.27
N SER A 454 -20.35 18.96 28.65
CA SER A 454 -20.74 20.36 28.81
C SER A 454 -21.03 21.12 27.49
N LYS A 455 -20.52 20.68 26.34
CA LYS A 455 -20.67 21.35 25.02
C LYS A 455 -21.06 20.44 23.86
N GLY A 456 -20.58 19.19 23.82
CA GLY A 456 -20.86 18.21 22.76
C GLY A 456 -20.16 18.44 21.42
N HIS A 457 -19.17 19.33 21.33
CA HIS A 457 -18.39 19.52 20.10
C HIS A 457 -17.42 18.35 19.86
N VAL A 458 -16.96 18.19 18.62
CA VAL A 458 -16.01 17.13 18.23
C VAL A 458 -14.73 17.76 17.70
N VAL A 459 -13.60 17.39 18.28
CA VAL A 459 -12.25 17.78 17.87
C VAL A 459 -11.63 16.61 17.12
N VAL A 460 -11.35 16.76 15.83
CA VAL A 460 -10.74 15.73 14.99
C VAL A 460 -9.23 15.90 14.97
N ARG A 461 -8.48 14.82 15.24
CA ARG A 461 -7.02 14.79 15.21
C ARG A 461 -6.53 13.55 14.47
N GLU A 462 -5.37 13.70 13.83
CA GLU A 462 -4.64 12.64 13.15
C GLU A 462 -3.19 12.60 13.63
N ARG A 463 -2.43 11.56 13.27
CA ARG A 463 -1.01 11.44 13.62
C ARG A 463 -0.21 12.70 13.28
N ALA A 464 -0.40 13.27 12.09
CA ALA A 464 0.31 14.47 11.64
C ALA A 464 0.05 15.69 12.53
N THR A 465 -1.17 15.82 13.09
CA THR A 465 -1.53 16.95 13.96
C THR A 465 -0.97 16.80 15.38
N LEU A 466 -0.86 15.56 15.87
CA LEU A 466 -0.42 15.24 17.22
C LEU A 466 1.11 15.14 17.33
N LEU A 467 1.80 14.81 16.24
CA LEU A 467 3.27 14.78 16.20
C LEU A 467 3.87 16.16 15.86
N GLY A 468 4.95 16.50 16.55
CA GLY A 468 5.64 17.77 16.45
C GLY A 468 6.76 17.82 15.41
N GLN A 469 7.18 19.03 15.03
CA GLN A 469 8.45 19.26 14.32
C GLN A 469 9.64 19.38 15.29
N PHE A 470 9.39 19.55 16.59
CA PHE A 470 10.40 19.74 17.63
C PHE A 470 10.38 18.57 18.63
N TYR A 471 11.55 18.09 19.03
CA TYR A 471 11.72 17.05 20.05
C TYR A 471 10.96 17.40 21.35
N ASN A 472 10.14 16.45 21.85
CA ASN A 472 9.32 16.54 23.08
C ASN A 472 8.04 17.40 23.02
N SER A 473 7.60 17.83 21.83
CA SER A 473 6.36 18.61 21.70
C SER A 473 5.08 17.77 21.60
N GLU A 474 5.20 16.44 21.51
CA GLU A 474 4.07 15.52 21.30
C GLU A 474 3.14 15.43 22.50
N ALA A 475 3.71 15.39 23.72
CA ALA A 475 2.93 15.39 24.95
C ALA A 475 2.16 16.71 25.11
N GLU A 476 2.80 17.85 24.81
CA GLU A 476 2.17 19.18 24.87
C GLU A 476 1.01 19.30 23.88
N LYS A 477 1.21 18.84 22.63
CA LYS A 477 0.15 18.82 21.61
C LYS A 477 -1.01 17.90 21.99
N THR A 478 -0.71 16.75 22.59
CA THR A 478 -1.74 15.81 23.06
C THR A 478 -2.56 16.41 24.19
N ILE A 479 -1.92 17.09 25.14
CA ILE A 479 -2.60 17.82 26.22
C ILE A 479 -3.44 18.97 25.66
N ALA A 480 -2.90 19.74 24.72
CA ALA A 480 -3.66 20.81 24.07
C ALA A 480 -4.91 20.30 23.36
N ALA A 481 -4.81 19.16 22.66
CA ALA A 481 -5.95 18.51 22.02
C ALA A 481 -6.99 18.01 23.04
N LEU A 482 -6.56 17.51 24.21
CA LEU A 482 -7.46 17.11 25.30
C LEU A 482 -8.18 18.31 25.91
N GLU A 483 -7.48 19.43 26.15
CA GLU A 483 -8.10 20.65 26.65
C GLU A 483 -9.09 21.26 25.65
N GLU A 484 -8.77 21.21 24.36
CA GLU A 484 -9.70 21.63 23.31
C GLU A 484 -10.94 20.73 23.25
N ALA A 485 -10.77 19.42 23.46
CA ALA A 485 -11.86 18.45 23.51
C ALA A 485 -12.67 18.48 24.81
N ARG A 486 -12.26 19.30 25.80
CA ARG A 486 -12.97 19.44 27.07
C ARG A 486 -14.39 19.99 26.87
N GLY A 487 -15.36 19.26 27.39
CA GLY A 487 -16.78 19.44 27.16
C GLY A 487 -17.31 18.71 25.93
N GLY A 488 -16.49 17.95 25.22
CA GLY A 488 -16.80 17.37 23.92
C GLY A 488 -16.15 16.01 23.69
N ILE A 489 -15.85 15.71 22.43
CA ILE A 489 -15.27 14.45 21.98
C ILE A 489 -13.93 14.70 21.30
N LEU A 490 -12.87 14.06 21.77
CA LEU A 490 -11.61 13.92 21.04
C LEU A 490 -11.73 12.71 20.09
N PHE A 491 -11.80 12.98 18.79
CA PHE A 491 -11.86 11.97 17.75
C PHE A 491 -10.48 11.83 17.10
N ILE A 492 -9.87 10.66 17.24
CA ILE A 492 -8.57 10.35 16.62
C ILE A 492 -8.83 9.43 15.44
N ASP A 493 -8.64 9.94 14.22
CA ASP A 493 -8.74 9.13 13.00
C ASP A 493 -7.45 8.36 12.74
N GLU A 494 -7.60 7.16 12.16
CA GLU A 494 -6.54 6.18 11.93
C GLU A 494 -5.60 6.00 13.14
N ALA A 495 -6.18 5.83 14.33
CA ALA A 495 -5.46 5.86 15.61
C ALA A 495 -4.36 4.79 15.74
N TYR A 496 -4.44 3.69 14.99
CA TYR A 496 -3.37 2.68 14.93
C TYR A 496 -2.06 3.23 14.35
N GLN A 497 -2.12 4.31 13.57
CA GLN A 497 -0.93 4.96 13.05
C GLN A 497 -0.17 5.70 14.15
N LEU A 498 -0.80 6.04 15.28
CA LEU A 498 -0.17 6.82 16.36
C LEU A 498 1.06 6.14 16.96
N TYR A 499 1.18 4.81 16.89
CA TYR A 499 2.32 4.12 17.47
C TYR A 499 2.82 3.01 16.54
N GLN A 500 4.09 3.12 16.15
CA GLN A 500 4.79 2.14 15.31
C GLN A 500 5.78 1.34 16.18
N PRO A 501 5.44 0.11 16.60
CA PRO A 501 6.28 -0.67 17.52
C PRO A 501 7.62 -1.11 16.91
N GLU A 502 7.74 -1.09 15.58
CA GLU A 502 8.96 -1.43 14.84
C GLU A 502 10.06 -0.36 15.00
N ASP A 503 9.70 0.88 15.38
CA ASP A 503 10.64 1.96 15.68
C ASP A 503 10.71 2.22 17.21
N PRO A 504 11.79 1.83 17.90
CA PRO A 504 11.98 2.07 19.33
C PRO A 504 12.06 3.55 19.73
N ARG A 505 12.27 4.45 18.76
CA ARG A 505 12.34 5.89 18.95
C ARG A 505 11.09 6.62 18.47
N ASP A 506 10.04 5.91 18.06
CA ASP A 506 8.80 6.52 17.60
C ASP A 506 8.23 7.47 18.68
N PRO A 507 8.11 8.78 18.40
CA PRO A 507 7.58 9.74 19.37
C PRO A 507 6.10 9.47 19.68
N GLY A 508 5.42 8.69 18.84
CA GLY A 508 4.07 8.19 19.04
C GLY A 508 3.83 7.49 20.39
N LYS A 509 4.87 6.88 20.97
CA LYS A 509 4.80 6.27 22.31
C LYS A 509 4.38 7.28 23.38
N PHE A 510 4.91 8.50 23.32
CA PHE A 510 4.59 9.57 24.29
C PHE A 510 3.14 10.03 24.17
N VAL A 511 2.58 10.03 22.95
CA VAL A 511 1.16 10.33 22.72
C VAL A 511 0.27 9.29 23.40
N ILE A 512 0.57 8.00 23.20
CA ILE A 512 -0.18 6.90 23.83
C ILE A 512 -0.06 6.93 25.36
N GLU A 513 1.14 7.14 25.90
CA GLU A 513 1.35 7.27 27.35
C GLU A 513 0.57 8.45 27.94
N THR A 514 0.55 9.60 27.26
CA THR A 514 -0.19 10.79 27.69
C THR A 514 -1.70 10.54 27.65
N LEU A 515 -2.21 9.92 26.58
CA LEU A 515 -3.62 9.53 26.47
C LEU A 515 -4.04 8.55 27.56
N LEU A 516 -3.23 7.50 27.83
CA LEU A 516 -3.51 6.53 28.89
C LEU A 516 -3.51 7.18 30.28
N THR A 517 -2.62 8.15 30.51
CA THR A 517 -2.59 8.92 31.76
C THR A 517 -3.86 9.75 31.91
N ALA A 518 -4.31 10.44 30.85
CA ALA A 518 -5.56 11.20 30.86
C ALA A 518 -6.80 10.29 31.04
N LEU A 519 -6.79 9.08 30.46
CA LEU A 519 -7.85 8.09 30.64
C LEU A 519 -7.90 7.48 32.05
N ALA A 520 -6.79 7.54 32.79
CA ALA A 520 -6.70 7.04 34.17
C ALA A 520 -7.25 8.03 35.20
N ASP A 521 -7.33 9.32 34.86
CA ASP A 521 -7.89 10.35 35.74
C ASP A 521 -9.42 10.37 35.67
N ASP A 522 -10.07 9.88 36.73
CA ASP A 522 -11.53 9.86 36.87
C ASP A 522 -12.10 11.15 37.51
N SER A 523 -11.24 12.08 37.97
CA SER A 523 -11.66 13.20 38.82
C SER A 523 -12.35 14.36 38.07
N GLN A 524 -12.11 14.51 36.76
CA GLN A 524 -12.74 15.51 35.88
C GLN A 524 -13.03 14.97 34.47
N ARG A 525 -13.86 13.91 34.37
CA ARG A 525 -14.23 13.31 33.08
C ARG A 525 -15.37 14.06 32.37
N ASP A 526 -15.07 15.27 31.88
CA ASP A 526 -15.94 16.08 30.98
C ASP A 526 -15.45 15.99 29.52
N TRP A 527 -15.04 14.81 29.05
CA TRP A 527 -14.61 14.60 27.68
C TRP A 527 -14.71 13.13 27.30
N MET A 528 -14.92 12.84 26.02
CA MET A 528 -14.95 11.49 25.46
C MET A 528 -13.81 11.26 24.47
N LEU A 529 -13.24 10.05 24.47
CA LEU A 529 -12.26 9.62 23.46
C LEU A 529 -12.97 8.70 22.47
N ILE A 530 -12.83 8.97 21.18
CA ILE A 530 -13.18 8.04 20.11
C ILE A 530 -11.94 7.77 19.28
N MET A 531 -11.47 6.53 19.27
CA MET A 531 -10.42 6.09 18.35
C MET A 531 -11.04 5.40 17.15
N ALA A 532 -10.73 5.87 15.95
CA ALA A 532 -11.23 5.32 14.70
C ALA A 532 -10.12 4.70 13.86
N GLY A 533 -10.47 3.70 13.05
CA GLY A 533 -9.58 3.14 12.03
C GLY A 533 -10.08 1.80 11.48
N TYR A 534 -9.25 1.16 10.67
CA TYR A 534 -9.52 -0.18 10.14
C TYR A 534 -9.54 -1.24 11.25
N THR A 535 -10.40 -2.24 11.05
CA THR A 535 -10.71 -3.28 12.04
C THR A 535 -9.47 -4.08 12.47
N ASP A 536 -8.68 -4.58 11.52
CA ASP A 536 -7.54 -5.48 11.82
C ASP A 536 -6.42 -4.72 12.55
N GLU A 537 -6.16 -3.48 12.13
CA GLU A 537 -5.11 -2.59 12.62
C GLU A 537 -5.42 -2.08 14.03
N MET A 538 -6.66 -1.64 14.27
CA MET A 538 -7.11 -1.21 15.60
C MET A 538 -7.10 -2.35 16.61
N LEU A 539 -7.49 -3.56 16.20
CA LEU A 539 -7.41 -4.75 17.05
C LEU A 539 -5.96 -5.10 17.42
N ARG A 540 -4.98 -4.84 16.54
CA ARG A 540 -3.55 -4.97 16.85
C ARG A 540 -3.11 -3.93 17.87
N LEU A 541 -3.47 -2.65 17.68
CA LEU A 541 -3.17 -1.58 18.63
C LEU A 541 -3.67 -1.92 20.05
N PHE A 542 -4.91 -2.42 20.15
CA PHE A 542 -5.53 -2.83 21.41
C PHE A 542 -4.89 -4.07 22.06
N LYS A 543 -4.30 -4.97 21.26
CA LYS A 543 -3.55 -6.12 21.79
C LYS A 543 -2.20 -5.69 22.36
N MET A 544 -1.55 -4.72 21.74
CA MET A 544 -0.25 -4.22 22.19
C MET A 544 -0.35 -3.35 23.45
N ASN A 545 -1.40 -2.55 23.55
CA ASN A 545 -1.60 -1.62 24.66
C ASN A 545 -2.85 -2.01 25.48
N PRO A 546 -2.74 -2.98 26.42
CA PRO A 546 -3.88 -3.47 27.20
C PRO A 546 -4.53 -2.39 28.08
N GLY A 547 -3.85 -1.26 28.32
CA GLY A 547 -4.40 -0.10 29.04
C GLY A 547 -5.72 0.40 28.44
N PHE A 548 -5.86 0.41 27.11
CA PHE A 548 -7.09 0.84 26.44
C PHE A 548 -8.26 -0.11 26.70
N ARG A 549 -8.04 -1.43 26.73
CA ARG A 549 -9.10 -2.43 26.99
C ARG A 549 -9.77 -2.24 28.35
N SER A 550 -9.03 -1.74 29.34
CA SER A 550 -9.58 -1.50 30.67
C SER A 550 -10.53 -0.29 30.74
N ARG A 551 -10.49 0.60 29.73
CA ARG A 551 -11.24 1.88 29.69
C ARG A 551 -12.25 1.94 28.54
N ILE A 552 -12.01 1.17 27.48
CA ILE A 552 -12.91 0.97 26.36
C ILE A 552 -13.33 -0.51 26.37
N PRO A 553 -14.44 -0.85 27.04
CA PRO A 553 -14.95 -2.21 27.06
C PRO A 553 -15.54 -2.58 25.70
N ASP A 554 -15.68 -3.89 25.46
CA ASP A 554 -16.20 -4.42 24.19
C ASP A 554 -17.61 -3.90 23.85
N CYS A 555 -18.39 -3.52 24.88
CA CYS A 555 -19.70 -2.90 24.68
C CYS A 555 -19.63 -1.49 24.07
N ASN A 556 -18.49 -0.80 24.06
CA ASN A 556 -18.28 0.51 23.43
C ASN A 556 -17.47 0.45 22.13
N ILE A 557 -17.33 -0.74 21.54
CA ILE A 557 -16.72 -0.93 20.22
C ILE A 557 -17.81 -0.93 19.15
N TYR A 558 -17.81 0.05 18.25
CA TYR A 558 -18.78 0.19 17.18
C TYR A 558 -18.17 -0.26 15.86
N GLN A 559 -18.79 -1.23 15.19
CA GLN A 559 -18.37 -1.72 13.89
C GLN A 559 -19.22 -1.09 12.80
N PHE A 560 -18.55 -0.42 11.88
CA PHE A 560 -19.10 0.26 10.71
C PHE A 560 -18.84 -0.61 9.50
N ASP A 561 -19.89 -1.32 9.08
CA ASP A 561 -19.84 -2.14 7.88
C ASP A 561 -19.90 -1.27 6.62
N ASP A 562 -19.38 -1.81 5.51
CA ASP A 562 -19.47 -1.14 4.20
C ASP A 562 -20.94 -1.01 3.76
N PHE A 563 -21.23 0.07 3.03
CA PHE A 563 -22.58 0.30 2.51
C PHE A 563 -22.89 -0.66 1.35
N SER A 564 -24.12 -1.14 1.31
CA SER A 564 -24.67 -1.86 0.15
C SER A 564 -24.87 -0.92 -1.05
N GLU A 565 -24.98 -1.48 -2.26
CA GLU A 565 -25.30 -0.74 -3.48
C GLU A 565 -26.51 0.21 -3.29
N THR A 566 -27.58 -0.31 -2.70
CA THR A 566 -28.80 0.46 -2.43
C THR A 566 -28.56 1.61 -1.45
N GLU A 567 -27.69 1.42 -0.46
CA GLU A 567 -27.34 2.46 0.50
C GLU A 567 -26.41 3.51 -0.12
N LEU A 568 -25.47 3.10 -0.99
CA LEU A 568 -24.63 4.02 -1.74
C LEU A 568 -25.46 4.92 -2.68
N MET A 569 -26.48 4.35 -3.33
CA MET A 569 -27.40 5.11 -4.16
C MET A 569 -28.23 6.11 -3.34
N GLN A 570 -28.75 5.69 -2.19
CA GLN A 570 -29.44 6.59 -1.26
C GLN A 570 -28.53 7.73 -0.76
N ILE A 571 -27.24 7.46 -0.54
CA ILE A 571 -26.26 8.49 -0.17
C ILE A 571 -26.08 9.49 -1.32
N ALA A 572 -25.99 9.01 -2.56
CA ALA A 572 -25.91 9.87 -3.75
C ALA A 572 -27.15 10.78 -3.88
N GLU A 573 -28.35 10.20 -3.76
CA GLU A 573 -29.62 10.93 -3.83
C GLU A 573 -29.72 11.99 -2.73
N ASN A 574 -29.36 11.64 -1.49
CA ASN A 574 -29.38 12.57 -0.36
C ASN A 574 -28.39 13.73 -0.57
N TYR A 575 -27.22 13.45 -1.15
CA TYR A 575 -26.23 14.47 -1.46
C TYR A 575 -26.72 15.44 -2.55
N LEU A 576 -27.31 14.90 -3.62
CA LEU A 576 -27.84 15.68 -4.74
C LEU A 576 -29.06 16.51 -4.32
N THR A 577 -29.98 15.92 -3.56
CA THR A 577 -31.18 16.61 -3.05
C THR A 577 -30.80 17.81 -2.16
N ARG A 578 -29.80 17.65 -1.29
CA ARG A 578 -29.29 18.75 -0.45
C ARG A 578 -28.62 19.87 -1.27
N SER A 579 -28.07 19.51 -2.42
CA SER A 579 -27.40 20.42 -3.33
C SER A 579 -28.35 21.00 -4.39
N ASN A 580 -29.66 20.73 -4.29
CA ASN A 580 -30.71 21.11 -5.24
C ASN A 580 -30.51 20.57 -6.67
N TYR A 581 -29.87 19.40 -6.81
CA TYR A 581 -29.79 18.69 -8.09
C TYR A 581 -30.83 17.58 -8.18
N VAL A 582 -31.37 17.36 -9.38
CA VAL A 582 -32.38 16.34 -9.68
C VAL A 582 -31.84 15.37 -10.71
N LEU A 583 -31.90 14.08 -10.41
CA LEU A 583 -31.57 13.01 -11.36
C LEU A 583 -32.77 12.69 -12.24
N THR A 584 -32.56 12.63 -13.55
CA THR A 584 -33.54 12.01 -14.46
C THR A 584 -33.66 10.50 -14.20
N PRO A 585 -34.81 9.87 -14.51
CA PRO A 585 -34.98 8.42 -14.36
C PRO A 585 -33.90 7.60 -15.09
N GLU A 586 -33.47 8.06 -16.26
CA GLU A 586 -32.42 7.44 -17.05
C GLU A 586 -31.03 7.63 -16.41
N ALA A 587 -30.77 8.81 -15.82
CA ALA A 587 -29.55 9.05 -15.08
C ALA A 587 -29.49 8.21 -13.79
N HIS A 588 -30.63 8.05 -13.11
CA HIS A 588 -30.74 7.19 -11.92
C HIS A 588 -30.32 5.75 -12.23
N ALA A 589 -30.83 5.18 -13.32
CA ALA A 589 -30.47 3.84 -13.78
C ALA A 589 -28.97 3.73 -14.13
N ALA A 590 -28.43 4.70 -14.87
CA ALA A 590 -27.02 4.72 -15.24
C ALA A 590 -26.09 4.83 -14.01
N LEU A 591 -26.49 5.62 -13.00
CA LEU A 591 -25.73 5.75 -11.76
C LEU A 591 -25.76 4.45 -10.94
N SER A 592 -26.91 3.77 -10.89
CA SER A 592 -27.03 2.47 -10.24
C SER A 592 -26.11 1.43 -10.89
N ASP A 593 -26.11 1.33 -12.23
CA ASP A 593 -25.25 0.40 -12.96
C ASP A 593 -23.76 0.70 -12.76
N ARG A 594 -23.40 1.99 -12.67
CA ARG A 594 -22.04 2.45 -12.36
C ARG A 594 -21.62 2.05 -10.94
N LEU A 595 -22.45 2.32 -9.95
CA LEU A 595 -22.20 1.99 -8.54
C LEU A 595 -22.10 0.47 -8.34
N LYS A 596 -22.93 -0.31 -9.03
CA LYS A 596 -22.84 -1.77 -9.03
C LYS A 596 -21.51 -2.27 -9.55
N SER A 597 -21.06 -1.71 -10.67
CA SER A 597 -19.76 -2.06 -11.26
C SER A 597 -18.59 -1.72 -10.34
N ASP A 598 -18.67 -0.62 -9.60
CA ASP A 598 -17.65 -0.23 -8.62
C ASP A 598 -17.71 -1.09 -7.35
N PHE A 599 -18.91 -1.45 -6.90
CA PHE A 599 -19.10 -2.33 -5.75
C PHE A 599 -18.55 -3.73 -5.98
N ASP A 600 -18.75 -4.29 -7.18
CA ASP A 600 -18.22 -5.61 -7.56
C ASP A 600 -16.68 -5.63 -7.64
N ARG A 601 -16.05 -4.47 -7.86
CA ARG A 601 -14.59 -4.30 -8.00
C ARG A 601 -13.91 -3.76 -6.74
N ARG A 602 -14.63 -3.66 -5.62
CA ARG A 602 -14.11 -3.02 -4.40
C ARG A 602 -12.91 -3.79 -3.83
N ASP A 603 -11.90 -3.04 -3.41
CA ASP A 603 -10.81 -3.53 -2.57
C ASP A 603 -11.03 -3.12 -1.11
N ARG A 604 -10.10 -3.48 -0.21
CA ARG A 604 -10.16 -3.11 1.22
C ARG A 604 -10.09 -1.60 1.48
N SER A 605 -9.69 -0.79 0.50
CA SER A 605 -9.54 0.67 0.59
C SER A 605 -10.70 1.44 -0.02
N PHE A 606 -11.74 0.74 -0.50
CA PHE A 606 -12.88 1.37 -1.14
C PHE A 606 -13.51 2.46 -0.25
N GLY A 607 -13.53 3.69 -0.76
CA GLY A 607 -13.91 4.89 0.00
C GLY A 607 -15.40 5.02 0.34
N ASN A 608 -16.24 4.01 0.09
CA ASN A 608 -17.68 3.99 0.38
C ASN A 608 -18.36 5.33 -0.03
N ALA A 609 -18.95 6.07 0.93
CA ALA A 609 -19.62 7.35 0.64
C ALA A 609 -18.67 8.41 0.06
N ARG A 610 -17.39 8.40 0.43
CA ARG A 610 -16.37 9.32 -0.10
C ARG A 610 -16.14 9.04 -1.60
N HIS A 611 -16.14 7.77 -2.01
CA HIS A 611 -16.05 7.40 -3.43
C HIS A 611 -17.23 7.98 -4.23
N VAL A 612 -18.44 7.83 -3.71
CA VAL A 612 -19.66 8.37 -4.34
C VAL A 612 -19.64 9.89 -4.41
N MET A 613 -19.26 10.58 -3.33
CA MET A 613 -19.17 12.05 -3.30
C MET A 613 -18.12 12.57 -4.28
N ASN A 614 -16.94 11.94 -4.31
CA ASN A 614 -15.88 12.30 -5.26
C ASN A 614 -16.38 12.13 -6.69
N MET A 615 -17.00 11.00 -7.03
CA MET A 615 -17.57 10.77 -8.36
C MET A 615 -18.58 11.85 -8.76
N ILE A 616 -19.45 12.28 -7.84
CA ILE A 616 -20.39 13.36 -8.11
C ILE A 616 -19.66 14.68 -8.36
N GLN A 617 -18.71 15.05 -7.50
CA GLN A 617 -18.02 16.35 -7.55
C GLN A 617 -17.01 16.48 -8.69
N THR A 618 -16.27 15.42 -9.02
CA THR A 618 -15.16 15.47 -9.96
C THR A 618 -15.52 14.98 -11.36
N GLU A 619 -16.55 14.14 -11.48
CA GLU A 619 -16.93 13.56 -12.78
C GLU A 619 -18.31 14.05 -13.23
N ILE A 620 -19.35 13.85 -12.41
CA ILE A 620 -20.76 14.11 -12.83
C ILE A 620 -21.05 15.61 -12.95
N LEU A 621 -20.74 16.42 -11.93
CA LEU A 621 -21.02 17.86 -11.95
C LEU A 621 -20.20 18.60 -13.03
N PRO A 622 -18.91 18.33 -13.25
CA PRO A 622 -18.16 18.92 -14.35
C PRO A 622 -18.71 18.51 -15.73
N ALA A 623 -19.11 17.25 -15.92
CA ALA A 623 -19.71 16.80 -17.17
C ALA A 623 -21.05 17.51 -17.45
N MET A 624 -21.88 17.68 -16.42
CA MET A 624 -23.11 18.48 -16.50
C MET A 624 -22.80 19.93 -16.87
N ALA A 625 -21.81 20.56 -16.22
CA ALA A 625 -21.43 21.95 -16.49
C ALA A 625 -20.98 22.15 -17.95
N VAL A 626 -20.12 21.26 -18.48
CA VAL A 626 -19.68 21.30 -19.89
C VAL A 626 -20.89 21.19 -20.83
N ARG A 627 -21.79 20.23 -20.60
CA ARG A 627 -22.98 20.04 -21.42
C ARG A 627 -23.89 21.27 -21.43
N VAL A 628 -24.15 21.85 -20.26
CA VAL A 628 -25.05 23.02 -20.12
C VAL A 628 -24.46 24.23 -20.83
N MET A 629 -23.16 24.47 -20.65
CA MET A 629 -22.45 25.58 -21.26
C MET A 629 -22.34 25.44 -22.79
N ASP A 630 -22.04 24.24 -23.29
CA ASP A 630 -21.94 23.98 -24.74
C ASP A 630 -23.29 24.15 -25.46
N ARG A 631 -24.40 23.86 -24.76
CA ARG A 631 -25.76 24.06 -25.30
C ARG A 631 -26.29 25.48 -25.10
N GLY A 632 -25.57 26.34 -24.37
CA GLY A 632 -25.99 27.71 -24.06
C GLY A 632 -27.30 27.78 -23.28
N LEU A 633 -27.60 26.77 -22.45
CA LEU A 633 -28.83 26.70 -21.67
C LEU A 633 -28.69 27.50 -20.38
N CYS A 634 -29.66 28.38 -20.10
CA CYS A 634 -29.66 29.23 -18.90
C CYS A 634 -30.90 29.00 -18.01
N ASP A 635 -31.72 27.99 -18.33
CA ASP A 635 -32.96 27.72 -17.60
C ASP A 635 -32.66 27.02 -16.26
N GLU A 636 -33.42 27.37 -15.21
CA GLU A 636 -33.27 26.83 -13.85
C GLU A 636 -33.34 25.29 -13.81
N ILE A 637 -34.15 24.69 -14.69
CA ILE A 637 -34.27 23.24 -14.85
C ILE A 637 -32.97 22.65 -15.42
N SER A 638 -32.39 23.28 -16.45
CA SER A 638 -31.16 22.80 -17.09
C SER A 638 -29.94 22.89 -16.16
N LEU A 639 -29.96 23.83 -15.22
CA LEU A 639 -28.92 24.05 -14.21
C LEU A 639 -29.04 23.13 -12.99
N THR A 640 -30.15 22.42 -12.85
CA THR A 640 -30.42 21.50 -11.72
C THR A 640 -30.56 20.03 -12.16
N GLU A 641 -30.81 19.77 -13.44
CA GLU A 641 -31.09 18.41 -13.96
C GLU A 641 -29.84 17.67 -14.47
N ILE A 642 -29.60 16.47 -13.93
CA ILE A 642 -28.53 15.54 -14.35
C ILE A 642 -29.10 14.52 -15.32
N LEU A 643 -28.44 14.37 -16.48
CA LEU A 643 -28.81 13.44 -17.56
C LEU A 643 -27.88 12.23 -17.58
N PRO A 644 -28.28 11.11 -18.21
CA PRO A 644 -27.44 9.92 -18.31
C PRO A 644 -26.10 10.17 -19.01
N ALA A 645 -26.01 11.18 -19.89
CA ALA A 645 -24.77 11.54 -20.58
C ALA A 645 -23.71 12.17 -19.67
N ASP A 646 -24.11 12.68 -18.49
CA ASP A 646 -23.17 13.25 -17.52
C ASP A 646 -22.54 12.17 -16.63
N ILE A 647 -23.09 10.95 -16.66
CA ILE A 647 -22.62 9.86 -15.81
C ILE A 647 -21.46 9.16 -16.53
N PRO A 648 -20.26 9.14 -15.93
CA PRO A 648 -19.08 8.56 -16.52
C PRO A 648 -19.26 7.05 -16.72
N ALA A 649 -18.77 6.55 -17.85
CA ALA A 649 -18.73 5.11 -18.11
C ALA A 649 -17.81 4.42 -17.09
N PRO A 650 -18.07 3.13 -16.77
CA PRO A 650 -17.27 2.43 -15.78
C PRO A 650 -15.80 2.35 -16.20
N VAL A 651 -14.91 2.92 -15.38
CA VAL A 651 -13.46 2.87 -15.61
C VAL A 651 -13.03 1.41 -15.53
N VAL A 652 -12.76 0.80 -16.68
CA VAL A 652 -12.11 -0.50 -16.74
C VAL A 652 -10.63 -0.27 -16.47
N LYS A 653 -10.22 -0.37 -15.20
CA LYS A 653 -8.81 -0.66 -14.90
C LYS A 653 -8.53 -2.04 -15.49
N LYS A 654 -7.94 -2.07 -16.68
CA LYS A 654 -7.35 -3.28 -17.24
C LYS A 654 -6.21 -3.64 -16.29
N GLU A 655 -6.36 -4.69 -15.50
CA GLU A 655 -5.20 -5.36 -14.92
C GLU A 655 -4.37 -5.87 -16.10
N SER A 656 -3.35 -5.09 -16.48
CA SER A 656 -2.43 -5.44 -17.54
C SER A 656 -1.44 -6.45 -16.99
N VAL A 657 -1.80 -7.73 -17.04
CA VAL A 657 -0.79 -8.80 -17.05
C VAL A 657 0.00 -8.63 -18.35
N ARG A 658 1.13 -7.93 -18.29
CA ARG A 658 2.00 -7.73 -19.46
C ARG A 658 2.63 -9.07 -19.82
N MET A 659 2.43 -9.50 -21.07
CA MET A 659 3.03 -10.74 -21.58
C MET A 659 4.55 -10.72 -21.40
N ARG A 660 5.10 -11.87 -21.01
CA ARG A 660 6.53 -12.15 -20.93
C ARG A 660 7.15 -11.92 -22.32
N VAL A 661 7.89 -10.83 -22.48
CA VAL A 661 8.68 -10.59 -23.69
C VAL A 661 10.01 -11.33 -23.52
N GLY A 662 10.01 -12.62 -23.88
CA GLY A 662 11.24 -13.37 -24.11
C GLY A 662 11.67 -13.20 -25.57
N PHE A 663 12.95 -12.89 -25.80
CA PHE A 663 13.52 -13.00 -27.14
C PHE A 663 13.58 -14.48 -27.53
N ALA A 664 12.76 -14.89 -28.50
CA ALA A 664 13.06 -16.09 -29.28
C ALA A 664 14.27 -15.75 -30.17
N ILE A 665 15.38 -16.47 -29.99
CA ILE A 665 16.55 -16.41 -30.88
C ILE A 665 16.23 -17.15 -32.18
#